data_AF-A0A7R9BVF1-F1
#
_entry.id   AF-A0A7R9BVF1-F1
#
_cell.length_a   1.000
_cell.length_b   1.000
_cell.length_c   1.000
_cell.angle_alpha   90.00
_cell.angle_beta   90.00
_cell.angle_gamma   90.00
#
_symmetry.space_group_name_H-M   'P 1'
#
loop_
_entity.id
_entity.type
_entity.pdbx_description
1 polymer ?
#
loop_
_entity_poly.entity_id
_entity_poly.type
_entity_poly.pdbx_seq_one_letter_code
_entity_poly.pdbx_strand_id
1 'polypeptide(L)'
;MTVVYAHKLATASGFGRGFLNLLFLWKGSVYKLVWRNLLVWLTLYYAISFWYRFGMASDEKRVFEFLCRYCEKYSSLIPLSFVLGFYVNLVVNRWWQMWDALPWPDNIAMFVTTSIQGQDERARLMRRTILRYVNLASVHSMAMFSPRVRKRFPTLDHFVSAGLLTEDERQILDVMSKQVKKLYFVPLVWAATIITKARNEGKIKSDFQWKSCLDHIVEFRQRCGRSLHIDIINVPLVYSQVVTLAVYTFFLACLLGRQFIQNDKYVMDLYFPIFTVLQFVFYLGWLKVAETLVNPYGEDDDDFELNWMIDRHLKTSYMIVDEMNEQFPDLVKDPYWEDVIPQDLPHTEESQEAEEGRETPDLLGSMLDVPSSFEWRGSVYKLVWKSLLVWLTVFYALGLWYRFGMDDDEKKIFEYICKYCDKASSLIPLSFVLGFYVKHVLDRWWAMWEALPTPDNIALFVTTSIQGQDEQSRLLRRTIMRYVNLASVYSMVMFSPRVRKRFPTMHHFVAAGLLNEDERRILDQMSEKMTKLYYVPLIWAATILTKARSENKIKSDSQWKGGIDHILLFREKCGRSLLIDTINTPLVYTQVVTLATYMFLLACLLGRQFTDGEKNSIDLYIPIFTILQIIVYLGWLKVAETLLNPYGEDDDDFELNWLIERNLKTSYMIVDEMNDDYPDLVKDPYWEQVIPPNLPHTLESEAAEEHRPSPPDLLGSMLDVPSSANTPAPSPEPKSPGFRRRNSASSHLRSIRDKLSFRRKPRNKDSESEAPEGCDSPCWKREEKLPRLEVEDTSVRRASSSPSVHEISEDPDSPNISNPPKRAQSLFDRIKLKSTKSLISTAKKFRVQDSGEHRNSTKHNKYAAYADEGVDILPSVEEAPALAEAAAEILNLQQKQKAQKRAEVKISIETVPDNWSPSDSHDTLQTSGRGTMESLTDDDKPTESCKM
;
A
#
# COMPACT_ATOMS: atom_id res chain seq x y z
N MET A 1 5.89 -21.83 -11.04
CA MET A 1 5.54 -20.95 -9.91
C MET A 1 6.53 -19.80 -9.80
N THR A 2 5.99 -18.58 -9.67
CA THR A 2 6.63 -17.33 -9.23
C THR A 2 7.56 -17.56 -8.03
N VAL A 3 8.67 -16.83 -7.88
CA VAL A 3 9.66 -17.09 -6.81
C VAL A 3 9.20 -16.51 -5.47
N VAL A 4 8.46 -17.31 -4.69
CA VAL A 4 8.07 -16.97 -3.31
C VAL A 4 9.27 -17.12 -2.37
N TYR A 5 9.66 -16.05 -1.67
CA TYR A 5 10.80 -16.06 -0.75
C TYR A 5 10.53 -15.44 0.63
N ALA A 6 9.28 -15.06 0.95
CA ALA A 6 8.91 -14.41 2.23
C ALA A 6 9.39 -15.19 3.46
N HIS A 7 9.18 -16.51 3.47
CA HIS A 7 9.67 -17.42 4.53
C HIS A 7 11.19 -17.38 4.78
N LYS A 8 12.01 -16.90 3.83
CA LYS A 8 13.47 -16.73 4.01
C LYS A 8 13.83 -15.39 4.66
N LEU A 9 12.84 -14.52 4.80
CA LEU A 9 12.87 -13.22 5.48
C LEU A 9 11.85 -13.21 6.64
N ALA A 10 11.59 -14.37 7.25
CA ALA A 10 10.84 -14.44 8.50
C ALA A 10 11.61 -13.81 9.69
N THR A 11 12.91 -13.54 9.52
CA THR A 11 13.76 -12.92 10.54
C THR A 11 15.00 -12.27 9.89
N ALA A 12 15.18 -10.96 10.08
CA ALA A 12 16.31 -10.15 9.64
C ALA A 12 17.39 -9.98 10.72
N SER A 13 17.10 -10.37 11.98
CA SER A 13 17.96 -10.15 13.16
C SER A 13 19.26 -11.00 13.26
N GLY A 14 19.77 -11.53 12.14
CA GLY A 14 21.02 -12.32 12.08
C GLY A 14 22.09 -11.75 11.12
N PHE A 15 23.37 -11.79 11.51
CA PHE A 15 24.46 -11.46 10.58
C PHE A 15 24.51 -12.50 9.46
N GLY A 16 24.42 -12.05 8.20
CA GLY A 16 24.29 -12.91 7.03
C GLY A 16 22.90 -13.55 6.81
N ARG A 17 22.00 -13.54 7.80
CA ARG A 17 20.62 -14.03 7.66
C ARG A 17 19.70 -12.88 7.25
N GLY A 18 19.24 -12.92 5.99
CA GLY A 18 18.44 -11.84 5.39
C GLY A 18 18.76 -11.65 3.91
N PHE A 19 18.79 -10.40 3.42
CA PHE A 19 19.00 -10.05 2.00
C PHE A 19 20.29 -10.63 1.40
N LEU A 20 21.36 -10.83 2.19
CA LEU A 20 22.58 -11.48 1.72
C LEU A 20 22.34 -12.92 1.24
N ASN A 21 21.44 -13.67 1.88
CA ASN A 21 21.07 -15.02 1.42
C ASN A 21 20.30 -14.99 0.09
N LEU A 22 19.62 -13.89 -0.23
CA LEU A 22 18.90 -13.74 -1.50
C LEU A 22 19.84 -13.62 -2.69
N LEU A 23 21.07 -13.10 -2.50
CA LEU A 23 22.08 -13.01 -3.56
C LEU A 23 22.52 -14.39 -4.10
N PHE A 24 22.37 -15.46 -3.32
CA PHE A 24 22.72 -16.83 -3.73
C PHE A 24 21.57 -17.58 -4.44
N LEU A 25 20.41 -16.95 -4.63
CA LEU A 25 19.29 -17.53 -5.38
C LEU A 25 19.50 -17.33 -6.89
N TRP A 26 19.34 -18.40 -7.69
CA TRP A 26 19.51 -18.39 -9.15
C TRP A 26 18.20 -18.22 -9.94
N LYS A 27 17.10 -18.84 -9.52
CA LYS A 27 15.77 -18.66 -10.14
C LYS A 27 15.23 -17.27 -9.78
N GLY A 28 14.69 -16.54 -10.75
CA GLY A 28 14.22 -15.15 -10.57
C GLY A 28 15.34 -14.14 -10.27
N SER A 29 16.59 -14.46 -10.63
CA SER A 29 17.75 -13.68 -10.22
C SER A 29 18.27 -12.69 -11.26
N VAL A 30 18.90 -11.61 -10.78
CA VAL A 30 19.65 -10.67 -11.63
C VAL A 30 20.72 -11.37 -12.44
N TYR A 31 21.39 -12.38 -11.86
CA TYR A 31 22.44 -13.14 -12.53
C TYR A 31 21.89 -13.92 -13.73
N LYS A 32 20.75 -14.62 -13.57
CA LYS A 32 20.07 -15.36 -14.65
C LYS A 32 19.64 -14.45 -15.81
N LEU A 33 19.26 -13.20 -15.53
CA LEU A 33 18.84 -12.22 -16.55
C LEU A 33 20.02 -11.50 -17.23
N VAL A 34 21.11 -11.23 -16.50
CA VAL A 34 22.22 -10.39 -16.98
C VAL A 34 23.36 -11.19 -17.63
N TRP A 35 23.63 -12.44 -17.24
CA TRP A 35 24.87 -13.15 -17.62
C TRP A 35 25.18 -13.20 -19.12
N ARG A 36 24.17 -13.36 -19.99
CA ARG A 36 24.37 -13.37 -21.45
C ARG A 36 24.85 -12.03 -21.98
N ASN A 37 24.24 -10.95 -21.48
CA ASN A 37 24.60 -9.59 -21.86
C ASN A 37 25.99 -9.22 -21.33
N LEU A 38 26.32 -9.66 -20.11
CA LEU A 38 27.63 -9.45 -19.49
C LEU A 38 28.72 -10.22 -20.24
N LEU A 39 28.45 -11.47 -20.67
CA LEU A 39 29.38 -12.26 -21.47
C LEU A 39 29.73 -11.53 -22.79
N VAL A 40 28.71 -11.07 -23.53
CA VAL A 40 28.91 -10.30 -24.78
C VAL A 40 29.68 -9.01 -24.52
N TRP A 41 29.33 -8.25 -23.47
CA TRP A 41 30.03 -7.01 -23.12
C TRP A 41 31.50 -7.26 -22.76
N LEU A 42 31.79 -8.33 -21.99
CA LEU A 42 33.16 -8.74 -21.66
C LEU A 42 33.94 -9.19 -22.91
N THR A 43 33.34 -9.97 -23.80
CA THR A 43 33.99 -10.36 -25.07
C THR A 43 34.39 -9.14 -25.90
N LEU A 44 33.50 -8.14 -26.02
CA LEU A 44 33.80 -6.89 -26.71
C LEU A 44 34.87 -6.06 -25.98
N TYR A 45 34.79 -5.96 -24.65
CA TYR A 45 35.77 -5.25 -23.82
C TYR A 45 37.18 -5.84 -23.98
N TYR A 46 37.31 -7.16 -23.91
CA TYR A 46 38.61 -7.84 -24.08
C TYR A 46 39.10 -7.85 -25.53
N ALA A 47 38.22 -7.91 -26.53
CA ALA A 47 38.62 -7.74 -27.93
C ALA A 47 39.25 -6.36 -28.18
N ILE A 48 38.64 -5.30 -27.64
CA ILE A 48 39.17 -3.93 -27.68
C ILE A 48 40.50 -3.85 -26.91
N SER A 49 40.58 -4.41 -25.69
CA SER A 49 41.81 -4.38 -24.88
C SER A 49 42.96 -5.14 -25.54
N PHE A 50 42.70 -6.30 -26.14
CA PHE A 50 43.68 -7.08 -26.90
C PHE A 50 44.16 -6.31 -28.13
N TRP A 51 43.24 -5.70 -28.89
CA TRP A 51 43.59 -4.88 -30.05
C TRP A 51 44.43 -3.66 -29.68
N TYR A 52 44.08 -2.94 -28.60
CA TYR A 52 44.91 -1.86 -28.06
C TYR A 52 46.30 -2.35 -27.67
N ARG A 53 46.42 -3.44 -26.89
CA ARG A 53 47.71 -3.93 -26.40
C ARG A 53 48.63 -4.40 -27.53
N PHE A 54 48.13 -5.28 -28.41
CA PHE A 54 48.94 -6.06 -29.35
C PHE A 54 48.77 -5.67 -30.83
N GLY A 55 47.66 -5.04 -31.21
CA GLY A 55 47.37 -4.67 -32.61
C GLY A 55 47.77 -3.24 -32.98
N MET A 56 47.50 -2.27 -32.10
CA MET A 56 47.71 -0.85 -32.39
C MET A 56 49.18 -0.41 -32.35
N ALA A 57 49.58 0.38 -33.36
CA ALA A 57 50.84 1.10 -33.40
C ALA A 57 50.90 2.26 -32.39
N SER A 58 52.10 2.77 -32.09
CA SER A 58 52.33 3.78 -31.02
C SER A 58 51.55 5.08 -31.19
N ASP A 59 51.27 5.51 -32.42
CA ASP A 59 50.49 6.72 -32.69
C ASP A 59 48.97 6.46 -32.68
N GLU A 60 48.53 5.28 -33.12
CA GLU A 60 47.13 4.84 -33.00
C GLU A 60 46.73 4.72 -31.52
N LYS A 61 47.64 4.19 -30.67
CA LYS A 61 47.48 4.13 -29.21
C LYS A 61 47.20 5.51 -28.62
N ARG A 62 47.90 6.56 -29.04
CA ARG A 62 47.67 7.95 -28.57
C ARG A 62 46.27 8.46 -28.92
N VAL A 63 45.78 8.16 -30.12
CA VAL A 63 44.42 8.54 -30.56
C VAL A 63 43.35 7.74 -29.79
N PHE A 64 43.58 6.45 -29.57
CA PHE A 64 42.69 5.60 -28.77
C PHE A 64 42.62 6.06 -27.31
N GLU A 65 43.74 6.43 -26.69
CA GLU A 65 43.78 6.95 -25.31
C GLU A 65 43.03 8.28 -25.17
N PHE A 66 43.07 9.15 -26.19
CA PHE A 66 42.24 10.35 -26.25
C PHE A 66 40.74 9.99 -26.35
N LEU A 67 40.38 9.04 -27.22
CA LEU A 67 39.01 8.56 -27.38
C LEU A 67 38.46 7.94 -26.08
N CYS A 68 39.27 7.17 -25.36
CA CYS A 68 38.89 6.60 -24.06
C CYS A 68 38.59 7.71 -23.04
N ARG A 69 39.49 8.69 -22.88
CA ARG A 69 39.29 9.83 -21.96
C ARG A 69 38.08 10.69 -22.36
N TYR A 70 37.81 10.83 -23.66
CA TYR A 70 36.57 11.44 -24.16
C TYR A 70 35.34 10.63 -23.72
N CYS A 71 35.30 9.33 -23.99
CA CYS A 71 34.19 8.47 -23.60
C CYS A 71 33.95 8.42 -22.08
N GLU A 72 35.01 8.42 -21.25
CA GLU A 72 34.87 8.52 -19.80
C GLU A 72 34.19 9.84 -19.41
N LYS A 73 34.71 10.98 -19.91
CA LYS A 73 34.19 12.32 -19.60
C LYS A 73 32.73 12.52 -19.98
N TYR A 74 32.28 11.97 -21.11
CA TYR A 74 30.88 12.12 -21.55
C TYR A 74 29.95 11.06 -20.95
N SER A 75 30.47 9.91 -20.46
CA SER A 75 29.64 8.88 -19.82
C SER A 75 28.94 9.34 -18.53
N SER A 76 29.55 10.27 -17.78
CA SER A 76 28.98 10.81 -16.53
C SER A 76 27.86 11.84 -16.74
N LEU A 77 27.64 12.30 -17.98
CA LEU A 77 26.57 13.26 -18.30
C LEU A 77 25.18 12.61 -18.38
N ILE A 78 25.09 11.29 -18.42
CA ILE A 78 23.82 10.54 -18.50
C ILE A 78 23.36 10.20 -17.07
N PRO A 79 22.28 10.82 -16.53
CA PRO A 79 21.81 10.54 -15.17
C PRO A 79 21.00 9.24 -15.12
N LEU A 80 21.65 8.10 -15.37
CA LEU A 80 21.01 6.78 -15.50
C LEU A 80 20.06 6.47 -14.34
N SER A 81 20.49 6.64 -13.10
CA SER A 81 19.65 6.32 -11.93
C SER A 81 18.36 7.12 -11.87
N PHE A 82 18.36 8.36 -12.37
CA PHE A 82 17.15 9.19 -12.44
C PHE A 82 16.15 8.59 -13.42
N VAL A 83 16.57 8.44 -14.68
CA VAL A 83 15.72 7.94 -15.77
C VAL A 83 15.23 6.52 -15.47
N LEU A 84 16.11 5.67 -14.94
CA LEU A 84 15.82 4.28 -14.65
C LEU A 84 14.94 4.11 -13.40
N GLY A 85 15.15 4.90 -12.34
CA GLY A 85 14.34 4.85 -11.13
C GLY A 85 12.88 5.27 -11.38
N PHE A 86 12.64 6.34 -12.13
CA PHE A 86 11.28 6.74 -12.51
C PHE A 86 10.60 5.70 -13.42
N TYR A 87 11.33 5.06 -14.34
CA TYR A 87 10.79 4.03 -15.22
C TYR A 87 10.47 2.73 -14.45
N VAL A 88 11.40 2.22 -13.65
CA VAL A 88 11.21 1.00 -12.84
C VAL A 88 10.07 1.21 -11.83
N ASN A 89 10.00 2.37 -11.17
CA ASN A 89 8.90 2.68 -10.26
C ASN A 89 7.54 2.71 -10.98
N LEU A 90 7.45 3.27 -12.20
CA LEU A 90 6.21 3.22 -12.99
C LEU A 90 5.82 1.77 -13.31
N VAL A 91 6.78 0.93 -13.73
CA VAL A 91 6.53 -0.47 -14.08
C VAL A 91 6.11 -1.30 -12.85
N VAL A 92 6.78 -1.16 -11.71
CA VAL A 92 6.44 -1.88 -10.46
C VAL A 92 5.03 -1.51 -9.97
N ASN A 93 4.65 -0.22 -10.03
CA ASN A 93 3.29 0.20 -9.69
C ASN A 93 2.24 -0.33 -10.68
N ARG A 94 2.54 -0.37 -11.99
CA ARG A 94 1.67 -0.98 -13.02
C ARG A 94 1.52 -2.49 -12.83
N TRP A 95 2.61 -3.18 -12.49
CA TRP A 95 2.65 -4.61 -12.20
C TRP A 95 1.72 -4.98 -11.04
N TRP A 96 1.71 -4.19 -9.97
CA TRP A 96 0.75 -4.40 -8.87
C TRP A 96 -0.70 -4.13 -9.30
N GLN A 97 -0.93 -3.11 -10.14
CA GLN A 97 -2.27 -2.82 -10.68
C GLN A 97 -2.78 -3.88 -11.68
N MET A 98 -1.89 -4.66 -12.30
CA MET A 98 -2.25 -5.84 -13.08
C MET A 98 -2.75 -6.98 -12.17
N TRP A 99 -2.02 -7.25 -11.08
CA TRP A 99 -2.43 -8.24 -10.09
C TRP A 99 -3.80 -7.93 -9.48
N ASP A 100 -3.98 -6.71 -8.96
CA ASP A 100 -5.24 -6.23 -8.36
C ASP A 100 -6.42 -6.15 -9.37
N ALA A 101 -6.18 -6.32 -10.68
CA ALA A 101 -7.23 -6.37 -11.70
C ALA A 101 -7.76 -7.79 -11.99
N LEU A 102 -7.09 -8.85 -11.53
CA LEU A 102 -7.46 -10.23 -11.87
C LEU A 102 -8.81 -10.64 -11.25
N PRO A 103 -9.69 -11.35 -12.00
CA PRO A 103 -11.05 -11.66 -11.56
C PRO A 103 -11.15 -12.97 -10.75
N TRP A 104 -11.59 -12.86 -9.49
CA TRP A 104 -11.80 -13.98 -8.56
C TRP A 104 -13.30 -14.39 -8.50
N PRO A 105 -13.68 -15.67 -8.70
CA PRO A 105 -15.08 -16.08 -8.82
C PRO A 105 -15.79 -16.26 -7.48
N ASP A 106 -15.04 -16.29 -6.38
CA ASP A 106 -15.49 -16.64 -5.03
C ASP A 106 -16.72 -15.86 -4.55
N ASN A 107 -16.75 -14.54 -4.79
CA ASN A 107 -17.85 -13.69 -4.34
C ASN A 107 -19.16 -14.02 -5.08
N ILE A 108 -19.08 -14.37 -6.37
CA ILE A 108 -20.23 -14.87 -7.14
C ILE A 108 -20.61 -16.28 -6.66
N ALA A 109 -19.63 -17.16 -6.39
CA ALA A 109 -19.90 -18.51 -5.90
C ALA A 109 -20.72 -18.49 -4.60
N MET A 110 -20.34 -17.64 -3.65
CA MET A 110 -21.07 -17.46 -2.40
C MET A 110 -22.47 -16.88 -2.62
N PHE A 111 -22.63 -15.82 -3.43
CA PHE A 111 -23.96 -15.26 -3.72
C PHE A 111 -24.90 -16.23 -4.43
N VAL A 112 -24.39 -17.03 -5.38
CA VAL A 112 -25.16 -18.05 -6.09
C VAL A 112 -25.60 -19.16 -5.14
N THR A 113 -24.76 -19.53 -4.17
CA THR A 113 -25.04 -20.56 -3.17
C THR A 113 -26.10 -20.11 -2.17
N THR A 114 -26.06 -18.87 -1.70
CA THR A 114 -27.05 -18.33 -0.75
C THR A 114 -28.36 -17.88 -1.41
N SER A 115 -28.35 -17.59 -2.72
CA SER A 115 -29.53 -17.08 -3.44
C SER A 115 -30.32 -18.14 -4.22
N ILE A 116 -29.67 -19.21 -4.71
CA ILE A 116 -30.33 -20.31 -5.43
C ILE A 116 -30.43 -21.51 -4.49
N GLN A 117 -31.49 -21.51 -3.67
CA GLN A 117 -31.81 -22.56 -2.72
C GLN A 117 -32.34 -23.84 -3.41
N GLY A 118 -32.17 -24.97 -2.75
CA GLY A 118 -32.67 -26.28 -3.16
C GLY A 118 -31.58 -27.30 -3.50
N GLN A 119 -31.74 -28.51 -2.97
CA GLN A 119 -30.94 -29.70 -3.28
C GLN A 119 -31.37 -30.41 -4.57
N ASP A 120 -32.43 -29.95 -5.24
CA ASP A 120 -32.92 -30.58 -6.46
C ASP A 120 -31.95 -30.42 -7.64
N GLU A 121 -31.94 -31.41 -8.52
CA GLU A 121 -31.03 -31.48 -9.67
C GLU A 121 -31.10 -30.24 -10.56
N ARG A 122 -32.27 -29.60 -10.68
CA ARG A 122 -32.45 -28.37 -11.47
C ARG A 122 -31.77 -27.17 -10.81
N ALA A 123 -31.93 -26.97 -9.50
CA ALA A 123 -31.21 -25.93 -8.75
C ALA A 123 -29.69 -26.17 -8.77
N ARG A 124 -29.26 -27.42 -8.55
CA ARG A 124 -27.86 -27.86 -8.66
C ARG A 124 -27.26 -27.56 -10.03
N LEU A 125 -27.96 -27.92 -11.11
CA LEU A 125 -27.57 -27.66 -12.50
C LEU A 125 -27.47 -26.16 -12.79
N MET A 126 -28.42 -25.34 -12.31
CA MET A 126 -28.35 -23.88 -12.44
C MET A 126 -27.11 -23.32 -11.76
N ARG A 127 -26.88 -23.65 -10.47
CA ARG A 127 -25.71 -23.20 -9.70
C ARG A 127 -24.39 -23.56 -10.39
N ARG A 128 -24.21 -24.83 -10.75
CA ARG A 128 -22.99 -25.32 -11.43
C ARG A 128 -22.80 -24.68 -12.81
N THR A 129 -23.86 -24.43 -13.58
CA THR A 129 -23.77 -23.81 -14.91
C THR A 129 -23.41 -22.33 -14.84
N ILE A 130 -23.99 -21.57 -13.90
CA ILE A 130 -23.64 -20.16 -13.67
C ILE A 130 -22.13 -20.04 -13.38
N LEU A 131 -21.60 -20.84 -12.45
CA LEU A 131 -20.18 -20.77 -12.11
C LEU A 131 -19.27 -21.37 -13.19
N ARG A 132 -19.72 -22.36 -13.97
CA ARG A 132 -18.98 -22.79 -15.17
C ARG A 132 -18.83 -21.64 -16.17
N TYR A 133 -19.88 -20.86 -16.41
CA TYR A 133 -19.82 -19.69 -17.29
C TYR A 133 -18.95 -18.55 -16.75
N VAL A 134 -18.98 -18.27 -15.44
CA VAL A 134 -18.09 -17.29 -14.79
C VAL A 134 -16.62 -17.71 -14.95
N ASN A 135 -16.30 -18.99 -14.73
CA ASN A 135 -14.95 -19.52 -14.95
C ASN A 135 -14.55 -19.53 -16.43
N LEU A 136 -15.44 -19.93 -17.35
CA LEU A 136 -15.23 -19.89 -18.79
C LEU A 136 -14.89 -18.47 -19.27
N ALA A 137 -15.62 -17.45 -18.81
CA ALA A 137 -15.32 -16.05 -19.09
C ALA A 137 -13.94 -15.62 -18.54
N SER A 138 -13.59 -16.07 -17.33
CA SER A 138 -12.28 -15.85 -16.71
C SER A 138 -11.15 -16.42 -17.58
N VAL A 139 -11.19 -17.73 -17.87
CA VAL A 139 -10.19 -18.43 -18.69
C VAL A 139 -10.09 -17.84 -20.10
N HIS A 140 -11.23 -17.58 -20.75
CA HIS A 140 -11.26 -17.02 -22.10
C HIS A 140 -10.75 -15.58 -22.14
N SER A 141 -10.93 -14.78 -21.08
CA SER A 141 -10.27 -13.47 -20.96
C SER A 141 -8.76 -13.60 -20.74
N MET A 142 -8.31 -14.53 -19.89
CA MET A 142 -6.88 -14.77 -19.61
C MET A 142 -6.14 -15.31 -20.86
N ALA A 143 -6.78 -16.12 -21.69
CA ALA A 143 -6.23 -16.57 -22.98
C ALA A 143 -6.02 -15.41 -23.98
N MET A 144 -6.71 -14.27 -23.85
CA MET A 144 -6.51 -13.10 -24.71
C MET A 144 -5.25 -12.29 -24.36
N PHE A 145 -4.77 -12.31 -23.11
CA PHE A 145 -3.57 -11.57 -22.70
C PHE A 145 -2.35 -12.47 -22.38
N SER A 146 -2.54 -13.64 -21.76
CA SER A 146 -1.42 -14.52 -21.37
C SER A 146 -1.05 -15.57 -22.43
N PRO A 147 0.22 -15.63 -22.87
CA PRO A 147 0.73 -16.73 -23.68
C PRO A 147 0.64 -18.10 -23.00
N ARG A 148 0.92 -18.20 -21.68
CA ARG A 148 0.82 -19.45 -20.90
C ARG A 148 -0.59 -20.05 -20.95
N VAL A 149 -1.62 -19.22 -20.80
CA VAL A 149 -3.02 -19.67 -20.84
C VAL A 149 -3.44 -19.98 -22.27
N ARG A 150 -2.99 -19.19 -23.26
CA ARG A 150 -3.24 -19.46 -24.69
C ARG A 150 -2.60 -20.77 -25.19
N LYS A 151 -1.42 -21.13 -24.69
CA LYS A 151 -0.78 -22.44 -24.98
C LYS A 151 -1.57 -23.61 -24.37
N ARG A 152 -2.24 -23.41 -23.23
CA ARG A 152 -3.12 -24.42 -22.60
C ARG A 152 -4.48 -24.52 -23.30
N PHE A 153 -5.02 -23.41 -23.81
CA PHE A 153 -6.31 -23.35 -24.49
C PHE A 153 -6.23 -22.62 -25.86
N PRO A 154 -5.63 -23.22 -26.91
CA PRO A 154 -5.43 -22.55 -28.20
C PRO A 154 -6.72 -22.40 -29.04
N THR A 155 -7.66 -23.34 -28.93
CA THR A 155 -8.93 -23.36 -29.68
C THR A 155 -10.12 -23.61 -28.75
N LEU A 156 -11.36 -23.38 -29.22
CA LEU A 156 -12.56 -23.66 -28.42
C LEU A 156 -12.72 -25.15 -28.08
N ASP A 157 -12.20 -26.06 -28.91
CA ASP A 157 -12.15 -27.51 -28.62
C ASP A 157 -11.43 -27.81 -27.30
N HIS A 158 -10.41 -27.03 -26.96
CA HIS A 158 -9.65 -27.17 -25.71
C HIS A 158 -10.45 -26.69 -24.49
N PHE A 159 -11.45 -25.82 -24.68
CA PHE A 159 -12.41 -25.47 -23.62
C PHE A 159 -13.48 -26.56 -23.44
N VAL A 160 -13.85 -27.27 -24.52
CA VAL A 160 -14.77 -28.41 -24.46
C VAL A 160 -14.10 -29.63 -23.79
N SER A 161 -12.90 -30.00 -24.23
CA SER A 161 -12.16 -31.13 -23.64
C SER A 161 -11.76 -30.91 -22.17
N ALA A 162 -11.63 -29.65 -21.74
CA ALA A 162 -11.43 -29.28 -20.34
C ALA A 162 -12.74 -29.16 -19.52
N GLY A 163 -13.91 -29.42 -20.12
CA GLY A 163 -15.22 -29.35 -19.44
C GLY A 163 -15.68 -27.94 -19.05
N LEU A 164 -15.06 -26.89 -19.59
CA LEU A 164 -15.47 -25.49 -19.36
C LEU A 164 -16.65 -25.09 -20.26
N LEU A 165 -16.76 -25.71 -21.43
CA LEU A 165 -17.70 -25.40 -22.51
C LEU A 165 -18.40 -26.71 -22.95
N THR A 166 -19.67 -26.66 -23.37
CA THR A 166 -20.32 -27.81 -24.04
C THR A 166 -20.23 -27.65 -25.56
N GLU A 167 -20.40 -28.75 -26.31
CA GLU A 167 -20.31 -28.69 -27.78
C GLU A 167 -21.42 -27.79 -28.39
N ASP A 168 -22.62 -27.78 -27.80
CA ASP A 168 -23.72 -26.90 -28.21
C ASP A 168 -23.37 -25.41 -27.99
N GLU A 169 -22.82 -25.08 -26.82
CA GLU A 169 -22.35 -23.71 -26.51
C GLU A 169 -21.19 -23.29 -27.41
N ARG A 170 -20.28 -24.22 -27.72
CA ARG A 170 -19.17 -24.02 -28.64
C ARG A 170 -19.66 -23.66 -30.04
N GLN A 171 -20.68 -24.34 -30.56
CA GLN A 171 -21.29 -24.00 -31.85
C GLN A 171 -21.87 -22.58 -31.86
N ILE A 172 -22.50 -22.14 -30.76
CA ILE A 172 -23.02 -20.77 -30.63
C ILE A 172 -21.87 -19.74 -30.63
N LEU A 173 -20.77 -20.01 -29.91
CA LEU A 173 -19.59 -19.14 -29.92
C LEU A 173 -18.90 -19.09 -31.29
N ASP A 174 -18.78 -20.22 -31.99
CA ASP A 174 -18.22 -20.28 -33.35
C ASP A 174 -19.06 -19.45 -34.33
N VAL A 175 -20.39 -19.47 -34.26
CA VAL A 175 -21.25 -18.57 -35.05
C VAL A 175 -21.06 -17.10 -34.67
N MET A 176 -21.01 -16.76 -33.38
CA MET A 176 -20.80 -15.39 -32.91
C MET A 176 -19.41 -14.83 -33.25
N SER A 177 -18.38 -15.69 -33.31
CA SER A 177 -16.99 -15.29 -33.58
C SER A 177 -16.80 -14.60 -34.93
N LYS A 178 -17.65 -14.97 -35.90
CA LYS A 178 -17.70 -14.41 -37.27
C LYS A 178 -18.16 -12.95 -37.27
N GLN A 179 -18.81 -12.49 -36.20
CA GLN A 179 -19.30 -11.12 -36.04
C GLN A 179 -18.46 -10.33 -35.02
N VAL A 180 -18.05 -10.94 -33.90
CA VAL A 180 -17.37 -10.24 -32.79
C VAL A 180 -16.12 -11.01 -32.34
N LYS A 181 -14.95 -10.39 -32.50
CA LYS A 181 -13.64 -11.02 -32.22
C LYS A 181 -13.28 -11.26 -30.74
N LYS A 182 -14.03 -10.70 -29.78
CA LYS A 182 -13.73 -10.78 -28.33
C LYS A 182 -14.96 -11.24 -27.54
N LEU A 183 -15.17 -12.56 -27.43
CA LEU A 183 -16.40 -13.15 -26.87
C LEU A 183 -16.40 -13.40 -25.35
N TYR A 184 -15.35 -13.00 -24.59
CA TYR A 184 -15.21 -13.30 -23.16
C TYR A 184 -16.42 -12.89 -22.28
N PHE A 185 -17.21 -11.92 -22.73
CA PHE A 185 -18.40 -11.45 -22.01
C PHE A 185 -19.66 -12.31 -22.26
N VAL A 186 -19.69 -13.11 -23.33
CA VAL A 186 -20.89 -13.88 -23.73
C VAL A 186 -21.32 -14.89 -22.65
N PRO A 187 -20.42 -15.68 -22.04
CA PRO A 187 -20.80 -16.55 -20.93
C PRO A 187 -21.38 -15.79 -19.73
N LEU A 188 -20.92 -14.56 -19.47
CA LEU A 188 -21.46 -13.72 -18.37
C LEU A 188 -22.89 -13.24 -18.67
N VAL A 189 -23.22 -12.99 -19.94
CA VAL A 189 -24.61 -12.71 -20.38
C VAL A 189 -25.49 -13.96 -20.22
N TRP A 190 -24.98 -15.15 -20.57
CA TRP A 190 -25.70 -16.40 -20.35
C TRP A 190 -25.92 -16.69 -18.85
N ALA A 191 -24.92 -16.43 -18.01
CA ALA A 191 -25.01 -16.58 -16.55
C ALA A 191 -26.07 -15.64 -15.95
N ALA A 192 -26.09 -14.37 -16.36
CA ALA A 192 -27.14 -13.41 -15.99
C ALA A 192 -28.53 -13.88 -16.45
N THR A 193 -28.63 -14.49 -17.63
CA THR A 193 -29.89 -15.02 -18.16
C THR A 193 -30.37 -16.25 -17.37
N ILE A 194 -29.46 -17.13 -16.92
CA ILE A 194 -29.81 -18.25 -16.02
C ILE A 194 -30.25 -17.74 -14.64
N ILE A 195 -29.65 -16.68 -14.10
CA ILE A 195 -30.08 -16.05 -12.84
C ILE A 195 -31.50 -15.47 -12.97
N THR A 196 -31.82 -14.78 -14.07
CA THR A 196 -33.20 -14.34 -14.34
C THR A 196 -34.15 -15.51 -14.56
N LYS A 197 -33.70 -16.60 -15.19
CA LYS A 197 -34.49 -17.84 -15.31
C LYS A 197 -34.72 -18.51 -13.95
N ALA A 198 -33.74 -18.52 -13.05
CA ALA A 198 -33.88 -19.02 -11.68
C ALA A 198 -34.85 -18.18 -10.84
N ARG A 199 -34.92 -16.86 -11.07
CA ARG A 199 -35.95 -15.98 -10.50
C ARG A 199 -37.35 -16.31 -11.03
N ASN A 200 -37.48 -16.53 -12.34
CA ASN A 200 -38.75 -16.88 -12.98
C ASN A 200 -39.22 -18.32 -12.64
N GLU A 201 -38.30 -19.27 -12.45
CA GLU A 201 -38.56 -20.63 -11.96
C GLU A 201 -38.75 -20.70 -10.42
N GLY A 202 -38.83 -19.55 -9.74
CA GLY A 202 -39.10 -19.46 -8.30
C GLY A 202 -37.96 -19.91 -7.37
N LYS A 203 -36.81 -20.33 -7.92
CA LYS A 203 -35.62 -20.75 -7.16
C LYS A 203 -34.98 -19.60 -6.39
N ILE A 204 -35.00 -18.40 -6.98
CA ILE A 204 -34.68 -17.16 -6.28
C ILE A 204 -36.00 -16.53 -5.81
N LYS A 205 -36.21 -16.49 -4.49
CA LYS A 205 -37.47 -16.03 -3.88
C LYS A 205 -37.68 -14.52 -3.95
N SER A 206 -36.59 -13.74 -4.00
CA SER A 206 -36.61 -12.27 -3.93
C SER A 206 -35.94 -11.59 -5.12
N ASP A 207 -36.55 -10.50 -5.59
CA ASP A 207 -35.98 -9.61 -6.62
C ASP A 207 -34.67 -8.94 -6.16
N PHE A 208 -34.49 -8.74 -4.85
CA PHE A 208 -33.28 -8.13 -4.30
C PHE A 208 -32.08 -9.09 -4.32
N GLN A 209 -32.33 -10.40 -4.11
CA GLN A 209 -31.34 -11.45 -4.30
C GLN A 209 -30.97 -11.60 -5.78
N TRP A 210 -31.98 -11.61 -6.67
CA TRP A 210 -31.79 -11.65 -8.12
C TRP A 210 -30.93 -10.48 -8.61
N LYS A 211 -31.28 -9.23 -8.24
CA LYS A 211 -30.50 -8.04 -8.57
C LYS A 211 -29.06 -8.14 -8.05
N SER A 212 -28.85 -8.58 -6.82
CA SER A 212 -27.50 -8.67 -6.23
C SER A 212 -26.61 -9.68 -6.96
N CYS A 213 -27.17 -10.83 -7.36
CA CYS A 213 -26.44 -11.79 -8.20
C CYS A 213 -26.05 -11.19 -9.57
N LEU A 214 -26.89 -10.34 -10.17
CA LEU A 214 -26.55 -9.62 -11.41
C LEU A 214 -25.48 -8.56 -11.20
N ASP A 215 -25.55 -7.79 -10.10
CA ASP A 215 -24.58 -6.73 -9.79
C ASP A 215 -23.13 -7.30 -9.71
N HIS A 216 -22.93 -8.46 -9.07
CA HIS A 216 -21.60 -9.09 -9.00
C HIS A 216 -21.14 -9.74 -10.31
N ILE A 217 -22.05 -10.19 -11.20
CA ILE A 217 -21.66 -10.56 -12.57
C ILE A 217 -21.16 -9.33 -13.34
N VAL A 218 -21.79 -8.17 -13.15
CA VAL A 218 -21.35 -6.91 -13.76
C VAL A 218 -19.99 -6.47 -13.19
N GLU A 219 -19.77 -6.60 -11.89
CA GLU A 219 -18.47 -6.35 -11.23
C GLU A 219 -17.37 -7.27 -11.77
N PHE A 220 -17.61 -8.58 -11.84
CA PHE A 220 -16.66 -9.56 -12.38
C PHE A 220 -16.35 -9.30 -13.86
N ARG A 221 -17.36 -8.91 -14.66
CA ARG A 221 -17.18 -8.45 -16.04
C ARG A 221 -16.28 -7.20 -16.10
N GLN A 222 -16.39 -6.28 -15.15
CA GLN A 222 -15.51 -5.11 -15.05
C GLN A 222 -14.07 -5.51 -14.69
N ARG A 223 -13.84 -6.43 -13.74
CA ARG A 223 -12.49 -6.95 -13.43
C ARG A 223 -11.85 -7.64 -14.66
N CYS A 224 -12.59 -8.50 -15.36
CA CYS A 224 -12.15 -9.11 -16.64
C CYS A 224 -11.80 -8.04 -17.70
N GLY A 225 -12.66 -7.04 -17.88
CA GLY A 225 -12.42 -5.93 -18.81
C GLY A 225 -11.23 -5.06 -18.42
N ARG A 226 -11.01 -4.83 -17.13
CA ARG A 226 -9.85 -4.07 -16.61
C ARG A 226 -8.53 -4.79 -16.90
N SER A 227 -8.47 -6.10 -16.68
CA SER A 227 -7.29 -6.91 -17.04
C SER A 227 -6.92 -6.75 -18.53
N LEU A 228 -7.93 -6.85 -19.41
CA LEU A 228 -7.77 -6.66 -20.87
C LEU A 228 -7.38 -5.22 -21.25
N HIS A 229 -7.93 -4.20 -20.61
CA HIS A 229 -7.57 -2.81 -20.90
C HIS A 229 -6.14 -2.47 -20.45
N ILE A 230 -5.67 -3.04 -19.34
CA ILE A 230 -4.29 -2.86 -18.87
C ILE A 230 -3.31 -3.55 -19.83
N ASP A 231 -3.60 -4.77 -20.28
CA ASP A 231 -2.83 -5.48 -21.31
C ASP A 231 -2.72 -4.70 -22.63
N ILE A 232 -3.82 -4.11 -23.11
CA ILE A 232 -3.84 -3.32 -24.35
C ILE A 232 -3.06 -2.00 -24.19
N ILE A 233 -3.25 -1.29 -23.08
CA ILE A 233 -2.64 0.03 -22.84
C ILE A 233 -1.32 -0.16 -22.11
N ASN A 234 -0.26 -0.42 -22.87
CA ASN A 234 1.10 -0.59 -22.35
C ASN A 234 1.80 0.75 -22.01
N VAL A 235 2.92 0.65 -21.29
CA VAL A 235 3.83 1.79 -21.08
C VAL A 235 4.24 2.33 -22.46
N PRO A 236 4.20 3.66 -22.71
CA PRO A 236 4.51 4.21 -24.03
C PRO A 236 5.88 3.76 -24.54
N LEU A 237 5.91 3.16 -25.74
CA LEU A 237 7.11 2.55 -26.32
C LEU A 237 8.32 3.50 -26.34
N VAL A 238 8.08 4.78 -26.62
CA VAL A 238 9.11 5.85 -26.60
C VAL A 238 9.80 5.98 -25.23
N TYR A 239 9.10 5.76 -24.12
CA TYR A 239 9.70 5.84 -22.79
C TYR A 239 10.62 4.64 -22.53
N SER A 240 10.14 3.42 -22.84
CA SER A 240 10.97 2.20 -22.78
C SER A 240 12.20 2.30 -23.70
N GLN A 241 12.04 2.89 -24.90
CA GLN A 241 13.13 3.15 -25.84
C GLN A 241 14.15 4.15 -25.29
N VAL A 242 13.72 5.30 -24.74
CA VAL A 242 14.61 6.31 -24.14
C VAL A 242 15.41 5.72 -22.97
N VAL A 243 14.79 4.95 -22.10
CA VAL A 243 15.45 4.33 -20.94
C VAL A 243 16.47 3.29 -21.39
N THR A 244 16.10 2.42 -22.34
CA THR A 244 17.00 1.40 -22.90
C THR A 244 18.16 2.04 -23.66
N LEU A 245 17.89 3.06 -24.47
CA LEU A 245 18.91 3.81 -25.21
C LEU A 245 19.91 4.47 -24.26
N ALA A 246 19.46 5.08 -23.15
CA ALA A 246 20.34 5.69 -22.16
C ALA A 246 21.30 4.67 -21.54
N VAL A 247 20.77 3.53 -21.05
CA VAL A 247 21.57 2.44 -20.45
C VAL A 247 22.54 1.84 -21.47
N TYR A 248 22.10 1.58 -22.69
CA TYR A 248 22.93 0.93 -23.71
C TYR A 248 24.01 1.88 -24.26
N THR A 249 23.68 3.17 -24.44
CA THR A 249 24.65 4.21 -24.85
C THR A 249 25.71 4.43 -23.78
N PHE A 250 25.33 4.41 -22.50
CA PHE A 250 26.29 4.46 -21.40
C PHE A 250 27.26 3.27 -21.44
N PHE A 251 26.76 2.03 -21.59
CA PHE A 251 27.65 0.86 -21.64
C PHE A 251 28.48 0.75 -22.91
N LEU A 252 28.01 1.31 -24.03
CA LEU A 252 28.81 1.50 -25.25
C LEU A 252 29.95 2.51 -25.00
N ALA A 253 29.68 3.63 -24.33
CA ALA A 253 30.73 4.57 -23.90
C ALA A 253 31.71 3.91 -22.93
N CYS A 254 31.26 3.05 -22.00
CA CYS A 254 32.13 2.31 -21.08
C CYS A 254 33.01 1.25 -21.76
N LEU A 255 32.64 0.69 -22.92
CA LEU A 255 33.51 -0.25 -23.66
C LEU A 255 34.84 0.40 -24.09
N LEU A 256 34.84 1.71 -24.31
CA LEU A 256 36.01 2.52 -24.63
C LEU A 256 36.54 3.23 -23.38
N GLY A 257 35.70 4.02 -22.71
CA GLY A 257 36.09 4.89 -21.59
C GLY A 257 36.41 4.20 -20.26
N ARG A 258 36.43 2.88 -20.19
CA ARG A 258 36.90 2.09 -19.03
C ARG A 258 37.99 1.07 -19.39
N GLN A 259 38.67 1.26 -20.51
CA GLN A 259 39.85 0.48 -20.90
C GLN A 259 41.06 0.88 -20.06
N PHE A 260 41.91 -0.09 -19.72
CA PHE A 260 43.17 0.18 -19.03
C PHE A 260 44.23 0.71 -20.01
N ILE A 261 44.82 1.87 -19.70
CA ILE A 261 45.67 2.68 -20.58
C ILE A 261 47.12 2.67 -20.09
N GLN A 262 48.07 2.47 -21.02
CA GLN A 262 49.49 2.34 -20.71
C GLN A 262 50.16 3.67 -20.28
N ASN A 263 49.59 4.82 -20.63
CA ASN A 263 50.12 6.15 -20.28
C ASN A 263 49.49 6.80 -19.02
N ASP A 264 48.59 6.14 -18.31
CA ASP A 264 47.91 6.71 -17.15
C ASP A 264 48.74 6.48 -15.87
N LYS A 265 49.59 7.46 -15.52
CA LYS A 265 50.55 7.44 -14.39
C LYS A 265 49.96 7.19 -12.99
N TYR A 266 48.64 7.02 -12.88
CA TYR A 266 47.90 6.95 -11.61
C TYR A 266 46.90 5.79 -11.54
N VAL A 267 46.88 4.87 -12.53
CA VAL A 267 45.93 3.75 -12.58
C VAL A 267 46.69 2.43 -12.74
N MET A 268 46.51 1.53 -11.77
CA MET A 268 46.96 0.15 -11.92
C MET A 268 46.13 -0.58 -12.98
N ASP A 269 46.80 -1.24 -13.92
CA ASP A 269 46.17 -2.16 -14.87
C ASP A 269 45.75 -3.45 -14.16
N LEU A 270 44.50 -3.50 -13.71
CA LEU A 270 43.93 -4.67 -13.05
C LEU A 270 43.54 -5.78 -14.04
N TYR A 271 43.63 -5.53 -15.36
CA TYR A 271 43.14 -6.34 -16.48
C TYR A 271 41.62 -6.59 -16.49
N PHE A 272 41.01 -6.95 -15.37
CA PHE A 272 39.57 -7.16 -15.19
C PHE A 272 38.89 -5.90 -14.62
N PRO A 273 37.89 -5.30 -15.29
CA PRO A 273 37.28 -4.04 -14.87
C PRO A 273 36.19 -4.22 -13.80
N ILE A 274 36.59 -4.63 -12.58
CA ILE A 274 35.72 -5.06 -11.47
C ILE A 274 34.50 -4.14 -11.27
N PHE A 275 34.72 -2.85 -11.00
CA PHE A 275 33.61 -1.92 -10.72
C PHE A 275 32.73 -1.63 -11.95
N THR A 276 33.26 -1.71 -13.17
CA THR A 276 32.46 -1.55 -14.39
C THR A 276 31.56 -2.77 -14.63
N VAL A 277 32.04 -3.99 -14.34
CA VAL A 277 31.21 -5.22 -14.34
C VAL A 277 30.09 -5.14 -13.30
N LEU A 278 30.39 -4.61 -12.11
CA LEU A 278 29.39 -4.47 -11.05
C LEU A 278 28.39 -3.33 -11.33
N GLN A 279 28.81 -2.26 -12.00
CA GLN A 279 27.91 -1.26 -12.59
C GLN A 279 27.05 -1.86 -13.71
N PHE A 280 27.58 -2.77 -14.52
CA PHE A 280 26.82 -3.50 -15.54
C PHE A 280 25.74 -4.37 -14.92
N VAL A 281 26.08 -5.18 -13.92
CA VAL A 281 25.09 -5.98 -13.15
C VAL A 281 24.08 -5.08 -12.45
N PHE A 282 24.48 -3.92 -11.94
CA PHE A 282 23.57 -2.95 -11.32
C PHE A 282 22.61 -2.30 -12.33
N TYR A 283 23.10 -1.47 -13.26
CA TYR A 283 22.22 -0.69 -14.15
C TYR A 283 21.48 -1.56 -15.17
N LEU A 284 22.13 -2.55 -15.79
CA LEU A 284 21.42 -3.45 -16.70
C LEU A 284 20.50 -4.40 -15.92
N GLY A 285 20.90 -4.86 -14.73
CA GLY A 285 20.02 -5.63 -13.85
C GLY A 285 18.77 -4.87 -13.45
N TRP A 286 18.90 -3.58 -13.11
CA TRP A 286 17.77 -2.71 -12.77
C TRP A 286 16.87 -2.42 -13.99
N LEU A 287 17.43 -2.35 -15.21
CA LEU A 287 16.62 -2.35 -16.44
C LEU A 287 15.91 -3.71 -16.64
N LYS A 288 16.57 -4.84 -16.38
CA LYS A 288 15.93 -6.16 -16.43
C LYS A 288 14.80 -6.35 -15.41
N VAL A 289 14.83 -5.67 -14.26
CA VAL A 289 13.66 -5.57 -13.35
C VAL A 289 12.45 -5.02 -14.11
N ALA A 290 12.60 -3.92 -14.86
CA ALA A 290 11.49 -3.36 -15.62
C ALA A 290 11.11 -4.18 -16.86
N GLU A 291 12.06 -4.87 -17.51
CA GLU A 291 11.77 -5.74 -18.66
C GLU A 291 10.93 -6.96 -18.26
N THR A 292 11.22 -7.65 -17.15
CA THR A 292 10.39 -8.80 -16.71
C THR A 292 9.01 -8.36 -16.21
N LEU A 293 8.93 -7.22 -15.51
CA LEU A 293 7.68 -6.77 -14.89
C LEU A 293 6.73 -6.01 -15.81
N VAL A 294 7.13 -5.65 -17.04
CA VAL A 294 6.26 -4.93 -17.97
C VAL A 294 5.08 -5.78 -18.47
N ASN A 295 5.23 -7.11 -18.49
CA ASN A 295 4.19 -8.07 -18.85
C ASN A 295 4.27 -9.35 -17.97
N PRO A 296 3.75 -9.32 -16.73
CA PRO A 296 3.77 -10.45 -15.80
C PRO A 296 2.81 -11.59 -16.16
N TYR A 297 2.22 -11.57 -17.36
CA TYR A 297 1.37 -12.65 -17.87
C TYR A 297 2.13 -13.59 -18.83
N GLY A 298 3.44 -13.35 -19.02
CA GLY A 298 4.33 -14.02 -19.95
C GLY A 298 4.80 -15.42 -19.53
N GLU A 299 6.10 -15.70 -19.74
CA GLU A 299 6.71 -17.00 -19.48
C GLU A 299 7.94 -16.99 -18.55
N ASP A 300 8.29 -15.86 -17.93
CA ASP A 300 9.46 -15.71 -17.04
C ASP A 300 9.28 -16.34 -15.65
N ASP A 301 10.39 -16.45 -14.90
CA ASP A 301 10.42 -17.13 -13.58
C ASP A 301 9.47 -16.53 -12.54
N ASP A 302 9.20 -15.22 -12.63
CA ASP A 302 8.44 -14.42 -11.68
C ASP A 302 7.07 -13.95 -12.21
N ASP A 303 6.68 -14.41 -13.40
CA ASP A 303 5.36 -14.13 -13.96
C ASP A 303 4.25 -14.84 -13.18
N PHE A 304 3.03 -14.30 -13.24
CA PHE A 304 1.87 -14.79 -12.51
C PHE A 304 1.42 -16.18 -12.99
N GLU A 305 1.09 -17.05 -12.02
CA GLU A 305 0.67 -18.43 -12.26
C GLU A 305 -0.83 -18.55 -12.60
N LEU A 306 -1.22 -17.95 -13.71
CA LEU A 306 -2.63 -17.93 -14.13
C LEU A 306 -3.20 -19.35 -14.34
N ASN A 307 -2.38 -20.32 -14.77
CA ASN A 307 -2.81 -21.71 -14.92
C ASN A 307 -3.20 -22.35 -13.57
N TRP A 308 -2.39 -22.16 -12.51
CA TRP A 308 -2.75 -22.61 -11.16
C TRP A 308 -4.01 -21.89 -10.66
N MET A 309 -4.11 -20.58 -10.91
CA MET A 309 -5.27 -19.79 -10.50
C MET A 309 -6.55 -20.29 -11.19
N ILE A 310 -6.51 -20.67 -12.47
CA ILE A 310 -7.62 -21.26 -13.22
C ILE A 310 -8.07 -22.59 -12.59
N ASP A 311 -7.15 -23.50 -12.30
CA ASP A 311 -7.48 -24.80 -11.68
C ASP A 311 -8.05 -24.62 -10.28
N ARG A 312 -7.50 -23.68 -9.50
CA ARG A 312 -8.01 -23.27 -8.19
C ARG A 312 -9.41 -22.67 -8.30
N HIS A 313 -9.65 -21.78 -9.27
CA HIS A 313 -10.93 -21.12 -9.51
C HIS A 313 -12.04 -22.14 -9.83
N LEU A 314 -11.77 -23.10 -10.73
CA LEU A 314 -12.72 -24.14 -11.09
C LEU A 314 -13.05 -25.05 -9.90
N LYS A 315 -12.03 -25.55 -9.19
CA LYS A 315 -12.20 -26.42 -8.00
C LYS A 315 -12.96 -25.73 -6.89
N THR A 316 -12.54 -24.53 -6.47
CA THR A 316 -13.24 -23.79 -5.41
C THR A 316 -14.66 -23.43 -5.83
N SER A 317 -14.90 -22.99 -7.08
CA SER A 317 -16.25 -22.64 -7.55
C SER A 317 -17.23 -23.80 -7.42
N TYR A 318 -16.85 -25.02 -7.85
CA TYR A 318 -17.74 -26.17 -7.74
C TYR A 318 -17.91 -26.67 -6.30
N MET A 319 -16.88 -26.62 -5.46
CA MET A 319 -17.02 -26.99 -4.05
C MET A 319 -18.03 -26.08 -3.32
N ILE A 320 -17.93 -24.75 -3.51
CA ILE A 320 -18.81 -23.77 -2.88
C ILE A 320 -20.27 -23.97 -3.32
N VAL A 321 -20.54 -24.11 -4.62
CA VAL A 321 -21.94 -24.13 -5.13
C VAL A 321 -22.61 -25.50 -5.16
N ASP A 322 -21.87 -26.56 -4.84
CA ASP A 322 -22.33 -27.95 -4.90
C ASP A 322 -22.18 -28.65 -3.54
N GLU A 323 -20.95 -28.99 -3.11
CA GLU A 323 -20.72 -29.71 -1.85
C GLU A 323 -21.12 -28.89 -0.61
N MET A 324 -21.00 -27.56 -0.66
CA MET A 324 -21.32 -26.68 0.46
C MET A 324 -22.71 -26.05 0.41
N ASN A 325 -23.56 -26.40 -0.57
CA ASN A 325 -24.87 -25.75 -0.70
C ASN A 325 -25.83 -26.23 0.39
N GLU A 326 -26.26 -25.32 1.27
CA GLU A 326 -27.14 -25.56 2.42
C GLU A 326 -26.54 -26.53 3.48
N GLN A 327 -25.29 -26.98 3.30
CA GLN A 327 -24.56 -27.83 4.23
C GLN A 327 -23.65 -26.97 5.13
N PHE A 328 -23.98 -26.96 6.42
CA PHE A 328 -23.20 -26.33 7.49
C PHE A 328 -23.31 -27.18 8.77
N PRO A 329 -22.36 -27.09 9.70
CA PRO A 329 -22.37 -27.87 10.94
C PRO A 329 -23.53 -27.47 11.86
N ASP A 330 -23.92 -28.38 12.77
CA ASP A 330 -24.98 -28.10 13.75
C ASP A 330 -24.58 -26.96 14.71
N LEU A 331 -25.57 -26.17 15.10
CA LEU A 331 -25.38 -25.01 15.98
C LEU A 331 -25.18 -25.48 17.43
N VAL A 332 -23.93 -25.44 17.90
CA VAL A 332 -23.53 -25.83 19.25
C VAL A 332 -22.88 -24.65 19.97
N LYS A 333 -23.27 -24.46 21.25
CA LYS A 333 -22.67 -23.50 22.19
C LYS A 333 -21.15 -23.59 22.15
N ASP A 334 -20.47 -22.45 22.05
CA ASP A 334 -19.02 -22.40 22.09
C ASP A 334 -18.48 -22.67 23.51
N PRO A 335 -17.21 -23.10 23.68
CA PRO A 335 -16.66 -23.41 25.01
C PRO A 335 -16.69 -22.23 26.00
N TYR A 336 -16.73 -21.00 25.50
CA TYR A 336 -16.81 -19.76 26.29
C TYR A 336 -18.26 -19.29 26.50
N TRP A 337 -19.29 -20.12 26.29
CA TRP A 337 -20.70 -19.69 26.24
C TRP A 337 -21.21 -18.96 27.51
N GLU A 338 -20.71 -19.35 28.68
CA GLU A 338 -21.04 -18.70 29.96
C GLU A 338 -20.17 -17.45 30.21
N ASP A 339 -19.07 -17.27 29.48
CA ASP A 339 -18.20 -16.09 29.51
C ASP A 339 -18.71 -15.02 28.51
N VAL A 340 -18.76 -13.77 28.97
CA VAL A 340 -19.08 -12.60 28.11
C VAL A 340 -17.87 -12.25 27.23
N ILE A 341 -16.67 -12.25 27.84
CA ILE A 341 -15.39 -11.99 27.17
C ILE A 341 -14.50 -13.21 27.43
N PRO A 342 -14.07 -13.96 26.39
CA PRO A 342 -13.14 -15.06 26.56
C PRO A 342 -11.82 -14.62 27.21
N GLN A 343 -11.29 -15.47 28.08
CA GLN A 343 -9.88 -15.40 28.49
C GLN A 343 -8.95 -15.66 27.29
N ASP A 344 -7.66 -15.38 27.46
CA ASP A 344 -6.68 -15.45 26.38
C ASP A 344 -6.63 -16.86 25.76
N LEU A 345 -6.58 -16.93 24.43
CA LEU A 345 -6.59 -18.23 23.74
C LEU A 345 -5.31 -19.01 24.07
N PRO A 346 -5.36 -20.34 24.20
CA PRO A 346 -4.20 -21.12 24.60
C PRO A 346 -3.00 -20.95 23.65
N HIS A 347 -1.81 -21.03 24.23
CA HIS A 347 -0.53 -21.00 23.53
C HIS A 347 0.09 -22.41 23.51
N THR A 348 0.86 -22.69 22.47
CA THR A 348 1.87 -23.77 22.50
C THR A 348 3.11 -23.26 23.23
N GLU A 349 3.90 -24.18 23.80
CA GLU A 349 5.18 -23.86 24.47
C GLU A 349 6.08 -22.98 23.59
N GLU A 350 6.29 -23.35 22.32
CA GLU A 350 7.09 -22.57 21.35
C GLU A 350 6.50 -21.16 21.09
N SER A 351 5.17 -21.00 21.11
CA SER A 351 4.53 -19.68 20.94
C SER A 351 4.57 -18.83 22.21
N GLN A 352 4.62 -19.44 23.39
CA GLN A 352 4.76 -18.73 24.66
C GLN A 352 6.22 -18.26 24.85
N GLU A 353 7.21 -19.12 24.61
CA GLU A 353 8.64 -18.73 24.58
C GLU A 353 8.92 -17.61 23.56
N ALA A 354 8.17 -17.56 22.44
CA ALA A 354 8.28 -16.51 21.44
C ALA A 354 7.64 -15.17 21.84
N GLU A 355 6.85 -15.12 22.92
CA GLU A 355 6.21 -13.92 23.46
C GLU A 355 6.77 -13.48 24.81
N GLU A 356 7.35 -14.39 25.60
CA GLU A 356 8.02 -14.10 26.87
C GLU A 356 9.16 -13.08 26.67
N GLY A 357 8.85 -11.80 26.93
CA GLY A 357 9.73 -10.67 26.72
C GLY A 357 9.37 -9.75 25.55
N ARG A 358 8.17 -9.82 24.96
CA ARG A 358 7.51 -8.67 24.30
C ARG A 358 6.59 -7.95 25.28
N GLU A 359 6.50 -6.64 25.15
CA GLU A 359 5.46 -5.83 25.81
C GLU A 359 4.28 -5.76 24.85
N THR A 360 3.12 -6.28 25.26
CA THR A 360 1.88 -6.17 24.49
C THR A 360 1.34 -4.75 24.57
N PRO A 361 0.86 -4.15 23.46
CA PRO A 361 0.21 -2.84 23.52
C PRO A 361 -1.15 -2.98 24.21
N ASP A 362 -1.18 -2.72 25.51
CA ASP A 362 -2.43 -2.55 26.25
C ASP A 362 -3.29 -1.49 25.58
N LEU A 363 -4.60 -1.76 25.43
CA LEU A 363 -5.51 -0.84 24.75
C LEU A 363 -5.66 0.51 25.50
N LEU A 364 -5.29 0.54 26.78
CA LEU A 364 -5.19 1.74 27.61
C LEU A 364 -3.85 2.48 27.45
N GLY A 365 -2.81 1.83 26.91
CA GLY A 365 -1.43 2.30 26.91
C GLY A 365 -1.19 3.59 26.13
N SER A 366 -1.98 3.88 25.09
CA SER A 366 -1.92 5.16 24.37
C SER A 366 -2.56 6.34 25.12
N MET A 367 -3.13 6.08 26.31
CA MET A 367 -3.70 7.08 27.23
C MET A 367 -2.90 7.15 28.55
N LEU A 368 -1.82 6.38 28.67
CA LEU A 368 -0.87 6.39 29.78
C LEU A 368 0.47 6.95 29.30
N ASP A 369 1.27 7.51 30.21
CA ASP A 369 2.57 8.06 29.86
C ASP A 369 3.53 6.96 29.38
N VAL A 370 3.88 6.99 28.09
CA VAL A 370 4.97 6.17 27.54
C VAL A 370 6.30 6.68 28.15
N PRO A 371 7.08 5.83 28.83
CA PRO A 371 8.32 6.26 29.48
C PRO A 371 9.33 6.75 28.43
N SER A 372 9.79 8.00 28.55
CA SER A 372 10.63 8.73 27.59
C SER A 372 12.10 8.27 27.53
N SER A 373 12.31 6.96 27.57
CA SER A 373 13.62 6.31 27.56
C SER A 373 14.13 5.99 26.15
N PHE A 374 15.44 5.73 26.03
CA PHE A 374 16.05 5.33 24.76
C PHE A 374 15.78 3.84 24.50
N GLU A 375 14.74 3.55 23.72
CA GLU A 375 14.45 2.18 23.30
C GLU A 375 15.50 1.64 22.31
N TRP A 376 16.10 0.51 22.68
CA TRP A 376 17.01 -0.22 21.78
C TRP A 376 16.24 -1.09 20.77
N ARG A 377 15.01 -1.51 21.09
CA ARG A 377 14.10 -2.24 20.18
C ARG A 377 13.65 -1.33 19.04
N GLY A 378 13.40 -1.90 17.85
CA GLY A 378 13.10 -1.17 16.60
C GLY A 378 14.19 -0.20 16.11
N SER A 379 15.22 0.09 16.92
CA SER A 379 16.18 1.15 16.62
C SER A 379 17.11 0.77 15.46
N VAL A 380 17.43 1.76 14.61
CA VAL A 380 18.44 1.64 13.55
C VAL A 380 19.79 1.19 14.12
N TYR A 381 20.10 1.55 15.36
CA TYR A 381 21.29 1.10 16.07
C TYR A 381 21.30 -0.42 16.30
N LYS A 382 20.19 -1.01 16.79
CA LYS A 382 20.02 -2.47 16.94
C LYS A 382 20.12 -3.22 15.60
N LEU A 383 19.66 -2.62 14.50
CA LEU A 383 19.77 -3.19 13.16
C LEU A 383 21.20 -3.15 12.59
N VAL A 384 21.94 -2.08 12.83
CA VAL A 384 23.23 -1.82 12.17
C VAL A 384 24.46 -2.29 12.98
N TRP A 385 24.43 -2.28 14.32
CA TRP A 385 25.65 -2.41 15.14
C TRP A 385 26.50 -3.64 14.84
N LYS A 386 25.91 -4.83 14.60
CA LYS A 386 26.66 -6.06 14.27
C LYS A 386 27.47 -5.87 12.97
N SER A 387 26.86 -5.24 11.98
CA SER A 387 27.47 -4.99 10.67
C SER A 387 28.51 -3.87 10.74
N LEU A 388 28.25 -2.81 11.51
CA LEU A 388 29.20 -1.73 11.76
C LEU A 388 30.42 -2.22 12.55
N LEU A 389 30.24 -3.08 13.54
CA LEU A 389 31.34 -3.70 14.29
C LEU A 389 32.25 -4.53 13.38
N VAL A 390 31.67 -5.40 12.53
CA VAL A 390 32.45 -6.18 11.55
C VAL A 390 33.13 -5.28 10.51
N TRP A 391 32.47 -4.21 10.04
CA TRP A 391 33.09 -3.25 9.13
C TRP A 391 34.27 -2.54 9.81
N LEU A 392 34.13 -2.10 11.06
CA LEU A 392 35.19 -1.43 11.83
C LEU A 392 36.37 -2.35 12.15
N THR A 393 36.14 -3.62 12.54
CA THR A 393 37.24 -4.56 12.80
C THR A 393 38.03 -4.85 11.54
N VAL A 394 37.38 -5.05 10.38
CA VAL A 394 38.06 -5.21 9.09
C VAL A 394 38.76 -3.91 8.66
N PHE A 395 38.13 -2.75 8.85
CA PHE A 395 38.71 -1.45 8.49
C PHE A 395 40.02 -1.19 9.26
N TYR A 396 40.02 -1.37 10.59
CA TYR A 396 41.23 -1.18 11.40
C TYR A 396 42.25 -2.31 11.21
N ALA A 397 41.84 -3.55 10.94
CA ALA A 397 42.77 -4.63 10.59
C ALA A 397 43.52 -4.34 9.29
N LEU A 398 42.84 -3.81 8.26
CA LEU A 398 43.47 -3.35 7.01
C LEU A 398 44.43 -2.17 7.26
N GLY A 399 44.04 -1.18 8.08
CA GLY A 399 44.91 -0.06 8.43
C GLY A 399 46.14 -0.47 9.23
N LEU A 400 46.03 -1.44 10.14
CA LEU A 400 47.16 -2.04 10.85
C LEU A 400 48.06 -2.84 9.90
N TRP A 401 47.48 -3.59 8.96
CA TRP A 401 48.23 -4.33 7.96
C TRP A 401 49.03 -3.39 7.03
N TYR A 402 48.43 -2.30 6.55
CA TYR A 402 49.15 -1.27 5.76
C TYR A 402 50.32 -0.65 6.54
N ARG A 403 50.14 -0.37 7.84
CA ARG A 403 51.18 0.28 8.67
C ARG A 403 52.32 -0.66 9.08
N PHE A 404 52.04 -1.92 9.39
CA PHE A 404 53.00 -2.84 10.02
C PHE A 404 53.30 -4.13 9.24
N GLY A 405 52.51 -4.47 8.20
CA GLY A 405 52.58 -5.75 7.49
C GLY A 405 52.73 -5.65 5.97
N MET A 406 52.88 -4.43 5.41
CA MET A 406 53.15 -4.20 3.99
C MET A 406 54.54 -3.61 3.78
N ASP A 407 55.24 -4.09 2.75
CA ASP A 407 56.47 -3.48 2.26
C ASP A 407 56.18 -2.15 1.52
N ASP A 408 57.20 -1.30 1.36
CA ASP A 408 57.01 0.05 0.80
C ASP A 408 56.54 0.08 -0.66
N ASP A 409 56.68 -1.00 -1.43
CA ASP A 409 56.06 -1.13 -2.77
C ASP A 409 54.61 -1.66 -2.69
N GLU A 410 54.30 -2.50 -1.71
CA GLU A 410 52.92 -2.94 -1.44
C GLU A 410 52.04 -1.79 -0.92
N LYS A 411 52.59 -0.92 -0.07
CA LYS A 411 51.92 0.31 0.39
C LYS A 411 51.50 1.21 -0.77
N LYS A 412 52.38 1.40 -1.77
CA LYS A 412 52.07 2.15 -2.99
C LYS A 412 50.91 1.50 -3.76
N ILE A 413 50.96 0.17 -3.92
CA ILE A 413 49.88 -0.60 -4.57
C ILE A 413 48.55 -0.43 -3.82
N PHE A 414 48.57 -0.53 -2.49
CA PHE A 414 47.40 -0.34 -1.64
C PHE A 414 46.82 1.08 -1.78
N GLU A 415 47.66 2.12 -1.77
CA GLU A 415 47.21 3.50 -2.01
C GLU A 415 46.55 3.72 -3.37
N TYR A 416 47.02 3.07 -4.44
CA TYR A 416 46.34 3.10 -5.73
C TYR A 416 44.99 2.38 -5.68
N ILE A 417 44.88 1.26 -4.96
CA ILE A 417 43.61 0.57 -4.72
C ILE A 417 42.65 1.45 -3.93
N CYS A 418 43.10 2.15 -2.88
CA CYS A 418 42.30 3.11 -2.13
C CYS A 418 41.75 4.21 -3.06
N LYS A 419 42.61 4.89 -3.81
CA LYS A 419 42.22 5.98 -4.73
C LYS A 419 41.27 5.49 -5.84
N TYR A 420 41.44 4.26 -6.32
CA TYR A 420 40.53 3.62 -7.27
C TYR A 420 39.16 3.29 -6.65
N CYS A 421 39.13 2.76 -5.41
CA CYS A 421 37.91 2.44 -4.69
C CYS A 421 37.13 3.68 -4.25
N ASP A 422 37.77 4.77 -3.83
CA ASP A 422 37.08 5.99 -3.46
C ASP A 422 36.46 6.69 -4.70
N LYS A 423 37.20 6.78 -5.81
CA LYS A 423 36.63 7.19 -7.12
C LYS A 423 35.44 6.31 -7.49
N ALA A 424 35.52 5.00 -7.24
CA ALA A 424 34.43 4.07 -7.52
C ALA A 424 33.20 4.25 -6.61
N SER A 425 33.37 4.72 -5.36
CA SER A 425 32.26 4.96 -4.42
C SER A 425 31.25 6.00 -4.93
N SER A 426 31.70 6.93 -5.78
CA SER A 426 30.87 7.98 -6.39
C SER A 426 29.97 7.52 -7.55
N LEU A 427 30.21 6.31 -8.11
CA LEU A 427 29.63 5.90 -9.41
C LEU A 427 28.20 5.36 -9.36
N ILE A 428 27.61 5.22 -8.16
CA ILE A 428 26.20 4.85 -7.96
C ILE A 428 25.58 5.83 -6.95
N PRO A 429 24.60 6.66 -7.34
CA PRO A 429 23.91 7.58 -6.42
C PRO A 429 22.92 6.81 -5.55
N LEU A 430 23.46 6.10 -4.54
CA LEU A 430 22.75 5.12 -3.73
C LEU A 430 21.50 5.67 -3.04
N SER A 431 21.54 6.93 -2.59
CA SER A 431 20.41 7.63 -1.96
C SER A 431 19.14 7.65 -2.81
N PHE A 432 19.29 7.84 -4.13
CA PHE A 432 18.16 7.85 -5.07
C PHE A 432 17.58 6.45 -5.23
N VAL A 433 18.45 5.47 -5.47
CA VAL A 433 18.10 4.05 -5.70
C VAL A 433 17.38 3.48 -4.47
N LEU A 434 17.97 3.69 -3.29
CA LEU A 434 17.45 3.20 -2.02
C LEU A 434 16.14 3.90 -1.65
N GLY A 435 16.01 5.20 -1.93
CA GLY A 435 14.76 5.95 -1.75
C GLY A 435 13.56 5.37 -2.52
N PHE A 436 13.74 5.01 -3.80
CA PHE A 436 12.66 4.37 -4.57
C PHE A 436 12.35 2.94 -4.08
N TYR A 437 13.36 2.18 -3.63
CA TYR A 437 13.15 0.85 -3.08
C TYR A 437 12.40 0.90 -1.74
N VAL A 438 12.87 1.72 -0.78
CA VAL A 438 12.25 1.84 0.54
C VAL A 438 10.84 2.43 0.43
N LYS A 439 10.60 3.40 -0.48
CA LYS A 439 9.24 3.88 -0.75
C LYS A 439 8.32 2.73 -1.21
N HIS A 440 8.75 1.89 -2.15
CA HIS A 440 7.97 0.74 -2.60
C HIS A 440 7.71 -0.27 -1.47
N VAL A 441 8.69 -0.51 -0.58
CA VAL A 441 8.50 -1.36 0.61
C VAL A 441 7.48 -0.74 1.58
N LEU A 442 7.54 0.57 1.83
CA LEU A 442 6.56 1.28 2.67
C LEU A 442 5.14 1.26 2.05
N ASP A 443 5.01 1.50 0.75
CA ASP A 443 3.73 1.41 0.02
C ASP A 443 3.12 -0.01 0.17
N ARG A 444 3.97 -1.05 0.10
CA ARG A 444 3.60 -2.46 0.30
C ARG A 444 3.23 -2.76 1.76
N TRP A 445 3.98 -2.24 2.74
CA TRP A 445 3.74 -2.41 4.17
C TRP A 445 2.38 -1.83 4.59
N TRP A 446 2.04 -0.62 4.12
CA TRP A 446 0.71 -0.04 4.33
C TRP A 446 -0.40 -0.88 3.67
N ALA A 447 -0.18 -1.39 2.45
CA ALA A 447 -1.14 -2.29 1.80
C ALA A 447 -1.31 -3.65 2.53
N MET A 448 -0.28 -4.12 3.25
CA MET A 448 -0.35 -5.31 4.12
C MET A 448 -1.14 -5.04 5.40
N TRP A 449 -1.01 -3.85 5.98
CA TRP A 449 -1.80 -3.39 7.13
C TRP A 449 -3.28 -3.21 6.77
N GLU A 450 -3.58 -2.45 5.72
CA GLU A 450 -4.96 -2.20 5.26
C GLU A 450 -5.72 -3.49 4.89
N ALA A 451 -4.99 -4.50 4.38
CA ALA A 451 -5.54 -5.80 4.04
C ALA A 451 -5.97 -6.64 5.25
N LEU A 452 -5.45 -6.37 6.46
CA LEU A 452 -5.73 -7.22 7.63
C LEU A 452 -7.24 -7.28 7.95
N PRO A 453 -7.80 -8.48 8.20
CA PRO A 453 -9.22 -8.67 8.48
C PRO A 453 -9.58 -8.26 9.92
N THR A 454 -10.61 -7.42 10.07
CA THR A 454 -11.21 -7.03 11.34
C THR A 454 -12.71 -7.36 11.35
N PRO A 455 -13.22 -8.05 12.39
CA PRO A 455 -14.61 -8.54 12.43
C PRO A 455 -15.63 -7.45 12.75
N ASP A 456 -15.17 -6.28 13.22
CA ASP A 456 -15.90 -5.21 13.89
C ASP A 456 -17.17 -4.79 13.12
N ASN A 457 -17.06 -4.61 11.79
CA ASN A 457 -18.18 -4.27 10.91
C ASN A 457 -19.22 -5.41 10.80
N ILE A 458 -18.79 -6.67 10.82
CA ILE A 458 -19.71 -7.83 10.80
C ILE A 458 -20.39 -7.95 12.16
N ALA A 459 -19.67 -7.74 13.27
CA ALA A 459 -20.24 -7.79 14.62
C ALA A 459 -21.40 -6.78 14.76
N LEU A 460 -21.14 -5.50 14.47
CA LEU A 460 -22.17 -4.44 14.47
C LEU A 460 -23.35 -4.77 13.56
N PHE A 461 -23.07 -5.35 12.39
CA PHE A 461 -24.11 -5.76 11.45
C PHE A 461 -24.98 -6.92 11.98
N VAL A 462 -24.36 -7.91 12.62
CA VAL A 462 -25.01 -9.10 13.17
C VAL A 462 -25.90 -8.73 14.37
N THR A 463 -25.40 -7.90 15.29
CA THR A 463 -26.17 -7.34 16.42
C THR A 463 -27.42 -6.60 15.92
N THR A 464 -27.25 -5.66 14.98
CA THR A 464 -28.38 -4.85 14.47
C THR A 464 -29.37 -5.61 13.58
N SER A 465 -29.06 -6.84 13.17
CA SER A 465 -29.90 -7.64 12.26
C SER A 465 -30.51 -8.91 12.87
N ILE A 466 -29.91 -9.45 13.94
CA ILE A 466 -30.43 -10.60 14.69
C ILE A 466 -30.79 -10.14 16.11
N GLN A 467 -31.80 -9.27 16.18
CA GLN A 467 -32.31 -8.68 17.42
C GLN A 467 -32.94 -9.73 18.33
N GLY A 468 -32.83 -9.54 19.64
CA GLY A 468 -33.49 -10.36 20.66
C GLY A 468 -32.54 -11.08 21.61
N GLN A 469 -32.96 -11.16 22.87
CA GLN A 469 -32.25 -11.83 23.97
C GLN A 469 -32.59 -13.32 24.11
N ASP A 470 -33.25 -13.93 23.12
CA ASP A 470 -33.52 -15.36 23.15
C ASP A 470 -32.26 -16.19 22.85
N GLU A 471 -32.16 -17.35 23.51
CA GLU A 471 -30.97 -18.22 23.46
C GLU A 471 -30.58 -18.63 22.03
N GLN A 472 -31.56 -18.76 21.13
CA GLN A 472 -31.32 -19.08 19.71
C GLN A 472 -30.74 -17.88 18.94
N SER A 473 -31.22 -16.65 19.19
CA SER A 473 -30.60 -15.44 18.62
C SER A 473 -29.16 -15.27 19.11
N ARG A 474 -28.91 -15.42 20.43
CA ARG A 474 -27.55 -15.41 21.01
C ARG A 474 -26.65 -16.46 20.35
N LEU A 475 -27.15 -17.67 20.16
CA LEU A 475 -26.44 -18.78 19.52
C LEU A 475 -26.10 -18.49 18.05
N LEU A 476 -27.05 -17.94 17.28
CA LEU A 476 -26.83 -17.51 15.90
C LEU A 476 -25.73 -16.44 15.83
N ARG A 477 -25.81 -15.40 16.67
CA ARG A 477 -24.83 -14.30 16.70
C ARG A 477 -23.43 -14.79 17.08
N ARG A 478 -23.28 -15.52 18.20
CA ARG A 478 -21.97 -16.06 18.63
C ARG A 478 -21.39 -17.07 17.64
N THR A 479 -22.20 -17.94 17.03
CA THR A 479 -21.69 -18.91 16.02
C THR A 479 -21.19 -18.19 14.75
N ILE A 480 -21.89 -17.16 14.27
CA ILE A 480 -21.41 -16.34 13.14
C ILE A 480 -20.06 -15.72 13.46
N MET A 481 -19.90 -15.11 14.65
CA MET A 481 -18.61 -14.49 15.02
C MET A 481 -17.50 -15.52 15.28
N ARG A 482 -17.80 -16.71 15.86
CA ARG A 482 -16.85 -17.83 15.94
C ARG A 482 -16.29 -18.19 14.57
N TYR A 483 -17.15 -18.33 13.55
CA TYR A 483 -16.72 -18.63 12.19
C TYR A 483 -15.97 -17.49 11.49
N VAL A 484 -16.32 -16.24 11.73
CA VAL A 484 -15.56 -15.07 11.22
C VAL A 484 -14.16 -15.01 11.84
N ASN A 485 -14.03 -15.23 13.15
CA ASN A 485 -12.74 -15.26 13.84
C ASN A 485 -11.90 -16.48 13.45
N LEU A 486 -12.50 -17.68 13.37
CA LEU A 486 -11.86 -18.90 12.86
C LEU A 486 -11.28 -18.67 11.45
N ALA A 487 -12.06 -18.07 10.54
CA ALA A 487 -11.57 -17.72 9.20
C ALA A 487 -10.42 -16.71 9.21
N SER A 488 -10.43 -15.77 10.17
CA SER A 488 -9.34 -14.82 10.41
C SER A 488 -8.06 -15.54 10.81
N VAL A 489 -8.08 -16.30 11.92
CA VAL A 489 -6.93 -17.03 12.47
C VAL A 489 -6.40 -18.05 11.45
N TYR A 490 -7.28 -18.84 10.83
CA TYR A 490 -6.89 -19.81 9.81
C TYR A 490 -6.23 -19.12 8.59
N SER A 491 -6.67 -17.92 8.19
CA SER A 491 -5.98 -17.17 7.14
C SER A 491 -4.59 -16.69 7.58
N MET A 492 -4.43 -16.25 8.83
CA MET A 492 -3.16 -15.75 9.39
C MET A 492 -2.10 -16.86 9.54
N VAL A 493 -2.47 -18.07 9.96
CA VAL A 493 -1.58 -19.26 10.01
C VAL A 493 -0.90 -19.54 8.66
N MET A 494 -1.58 -19.23 7.55
CA MET A 494 -1.06 -19.50 6.21
C MET A 494 0.12 -18.60 5.83
N PHE A 495 0.20 -17.37 6.37
CA PHE A 495 1.27 -16.41 6.04
C PHE A 495 2.23 -16.15 7.22
N SER A 496 1.74 -15.93 8.44
CA SER A 496 2.60 -15.61 9.59
C SER A 496 3.21 -16.85 10.27
N PRO A 497 4.54 -16.89 10.50
CA PRO A 497 5.18 -17.90 11.33
C PRO A 497 4.71 -17.89 12.79
N ARG A 498 4.54 -16.71 13.42
CA ARG A 498 4.09 -16.60 14.83
C ARG A 498 2.75 -17.29 15.07
N VAL A 499 1.75 -16.95 14.26
CA VAL A 499 0.40 -17.51 14.38
C VAL A 499 0.41 -19.02 14.06
N ARG A 500 1.31 -19.47 13.17
CA ARG A 500 1.52 -20.90 12.88
C ARG A 500 2.16 -21.67 14.03
N LYS A 501 3.03 -21.04 14.84
CA LYS A 501 3.55 -21.64 16.08
C LYS A 501 2.45 -21.82 17.13
N ARG A 502 1.54 -20.85 17.26
CA ARG A 502 0.37 -20.91 18.17
C ARG A 502 -0.70 -21.93 17.70
N PHE A 503 -0.91 -22.05 16.39
CA PHE A 503 -1.92 -22.94 15.79
C PHE A 503 -1.33 -23.89 14.71
N PRO A 504 -0.42 -24.83 15.06
CA PRO A 504 0.29 -25.65 14.08
C PRO A 504 -0.54 -26.80 13.50
N THR A 505 -1.63 -27.22 14.17
CA THR A 505 -2.53 -28.29 13.70
C THR A 505 -3.99 -27.97 14.00
N MET A 506 -4.93 -28.61 13.29
CA MET A 506 -6.37 -28.39 13.47
C MET A 506 -6.86 -28.63 14.90
N HIS A 507 -6.20 -29.51 15.67
CA HIS A 507 -6.48 -29.73 17.09
C HIS A 507 -6.32 -28.46 17.95
N HIS A 508 -5.42 -27.55 17.59
CA HIS A 508 -5.18 -26.32 18.36
C HIS A 508 -6.33 -25.32 18.22
N PHE A 509 -7.01 -25.30 17.07
CA PHE A 509 -8.25 -24.54 16.89
C PHE A 509 -9.41 -25.08 17.74
N VAL A 510 -9.43 -26.40 17.99
CA VAL A 510 -10.39 -27.06 18.88
C VAL A 510 -10.07 -26.78 20.35
N ALA A 511 -8.79 -26.87 20.73
CA ALA A 511 -8.33 -26.50 22.09
C ALA A 511 -8.61 -25.02 22.43
N ALA A 512 -8.53 -24.13 21.43
CA ALA A 512 -8.87 -22.71 21.55
C ALA A 512 -10.36 -22.39 21.34
N GLY A 513 -11.24 -23.39 21.28
CA GLY A 513 -12.70 -23.19 21.18
C GLY A 513 -13.21 -22.47 19.92
N LEU A 514 -12.35 -22.24 18.92
CA LEU A 514 -12.70 -21.63 17.64
C LEU A 514 -13.39 -22.61 16.68
N LEU A 515 -13.26 -23.92 16.94
CA LEU A 515 -13.68 -25.01 16.08
C LEU A 515 -14.17 -26.20 16.93
N ASN A 516 -15.30 -26.82 16.59
CA ASN A 516 -15.77 -28.05 17.24
C ASN A 516 -15.20 -29.30 16.54
N GLU A 517 -15.13 -30.44 17.24
CA GLU A 517 -14.53 -31.67 16.69
C GLU A 517 -15.27 -32.20 15.44
N ASP A 518 -16.59 -31.99 15.32
CA ASP A 518 -17.35 -32.35 14.10
C ASP A 518 -17.14 -31.36 12.94
N GLU A 519 -17.02 -30.06 13.23
CA GLU A 519 -16.63 -29.04 12.24
C GLU A 519 -15.23 -29.33 11.69
N ARG A 520 -14.33 -29.76 12.58
CA ARG A 520 -12.97 -30.19 12.29
C ARG A 520 -12.94 -31.45 11.41
N ARG A 521 -13.77 -32.47 11.68
CA ARG A 521 -13.89 -33.66 10.81
C ARG A 521 -14.28 -33.28 9.37
N ILE A 522 -15.19 -32.32 9.22
CA ILE A 522 -15.61 -31.80 7.90
C ILE A 522 -14.43 -31.08 7.22
N LEU A 523 -13.70 -30.21 7.94
CA LEU A 523 -12.51 -29.54 7.38
C LEU A 523 -11.39 -30.53 7.01
N ASP A 524 -11.12 -31.55 7.83
CA ASP A 524 -10.10 -32.55 7.57
C ASP A 524 -10.45 -33.36 6.29
N GLN A 525 -11.72 -33.80 6.12
CA GLN A 525 -12.20 -34.42 4.87
C GLN A 525 -12.11 -33.48 3.64
N MET A 526 -12.36 -32.18 3.83
CA MET A 526 -12.21 -31.18 2.77
C MET A 526 -10.74 -30.93 2.41
N SER A 527 -9.81 -31.11 3.35
CA SER A 527 -8.38 -30.87 3.15
C SER A 527 -7.73 -31.83 2.15
N GLU A 528 -8.23 -33.07 2.06
CA GLU A 528 -7.83 -34.05 1.05
C GLU A 528 -8.07 -33.54 -0.39
N LYS A 529 -9.10 -32.70 -0.58
CA LYS A 529 -9.48 -32.15 -1.88
C LYS A 529 -8.83 -30.80 -2.19
N MET A 530 -8.62 -29.94 -1.18
CA MET A 530 -8.04 -28.60 -1.35
C MET A 530 -7.19 -28.11 -0.18
N THR A 531 -6.04 -27.50 -0.53
CA THR A 531 -4.97 -27.09 0.39
C THR A 531 -5.16 -25.76 1.12
N LYS A 532 -6.25 -25.02 0.86
CA LYS A 532 -6.57 -23.75 1.55
C LYS A 532 -8.08 -23.67 1.79
N LEU A 533 -8.48 -23.65 3.07
CA LEU A 533 -9.89 -23.73 3.49
C LEU A 533 -10.42 -22.52 4.29
N TYR A 534 -9.65 -21.44 4.48
CA TYR A 534 -10.02 -20.29 5.34
C TYR A 534 -11.39 -19.65 5.05
N TYR A 535 -11.92 -19.80 3.84
CA TYR A 535 -13.23 -19.27 3.43
C TYR A 535 -14.40 -20.21 3.76
N VAL A 536 -14.15 -21.46 4.17
CA VAL A 536 -15.20 -22.44 4.51
C VAL A 536 -16.08 -21.97 5.68
N PRO A 537 -15.53 -21.50 6.82
CA PRO A 537 -16.34 -20.94 7.91
C PRO A 537 -17.16 -19.71 7.49
N LEU A 538 -16.63 -18.87 6.58
CA LEU A 538 -17.36 -17.70 6.06
C LEU A 538 -18.59 -18.11 5.23
N ILE A 539 -18.52 -19.26 4.53
CA ILE A 539 -19.67 -19.84 3.82
C ILE A 539 -20.69 -20.42 4.80
N TRP A 540 -20.25 -21.06 5.88
CA TRP A 540 -21.16 -21.50 6.94
C TRP A 540 -21.87 -20.31 7.59
N ALA A 541 -21.16 -19.22 7.92
CA ALA A 541 -21.75 -17.99 8.43
C ALA A 541 -22.76 -17.36 7.44
N ALA A 542 -22.42 -17.30 6.15
CA ALA A 542 -23.32 -16.80 5.10
C ALA A 542 -24.58 -17.69 4.92
N THR A 543 -24.44 -19.01 5.08
CA THR A 543 -25.56 -19.97 5.07
C THR A 543 -26.43 -19.82 6.33
N ILE A 544 -25.84 -19.61 7.50
CA ILE A 544 -26.57 -19.35 8.76
C ILE A 544 -27.38 -18.05 8.67
N LEU A 545 -26.81 -16.95 8.17
CA LEU A 545 -27.58 -15.71 7.90
C LEU A 545 -28.76 -15.95 6.94
N THR A 546 -28.57 -16.82 5.95
CA THR A 546 -29.61 -17.18 4.98
C THR A 546 -30.71 -18.04 5.60
N LYS A 547 -30.36 -18.94 6.53
CA LYS A 547 -31.33 -19.70 7.35
C LYS A 547 -32.09 -18.79 8.33
N ALA A 548 -31.40 -17.92 9.05
CA ALA A 548 -32.02 -16.96 9.98
C ALA A 548 -33.04 -16.04 9.27
N ARG A 549 -32.79 -15.63 8.02
CA ARG A 549 -33.79 -14.95 7.18
C ARG A 549 -34.99 -15.85 6.83
N SER A 550 -34.78 -17.13 6.51
CA SER A 550 -35.89 -18.06 6.24
C SER A 550 -36.75 -18.36 7.48
N GLU A 551 -36.18 -18.22 8.67
CA GLU A 551 -36.84 -18.35 9.98
C GLU A 551 -37.45 -17.01 10.46
N ASN A 552 -37.45 -15.96 9.61
CA ASN A 552 -37.93 -14.60 9.87
C ASN A 552 -37.23 -13.86 11.03
N LYS A 553 -36.06 -14.33 11.50
CA LYS A 553 -35.23 -13.61 12.50
C LYS A 553 -34.69 -12.29 11.91
N ILE A 554 -34.30 -12.30 10.64
CA ILE A 554 -33.89 -11.09 9.89
C ILE A 554 -35.11 -10.56 9.13
N LYS A 555 -35.56 -9.35 9.48
CA LYS A 555 -36.83 -8.75 8.99
C LYS A 555 -36.74 -8.17 7.57
N SER A 556 -35.54 -7.78 7.11
CA SER A 556 -35.34 -7.10 5.83
C SER A 556 -34.35 -7.81 4.91
N ASP A 557 -34.72 -7.95 3.64
CA ASP A 557 -33.83 -8.39 2.57
C ASP A 557 -32.59 -7.50 2.43
N SER A 558 -32.73 -6.19 2.71
CA SER A 558 -31.62 -5.24 2.72
C SER A 558 -30.62 -5.51 3.86
N GLN A 559 -31.11 -6.02 5.00
CA GLN A 559 -30.22 -6.46 6.07
C GLN A 559 -29.50 -7.74 5.67
N TRP A 560 -30.21 -8.77 5.20
CA TRP A 560 -29.56 -10.02 4.77
C TRP A 560 -28.43 -9.76 3.77
N LYS A 561 -28.62 -8.89 2.77
CA LYS A 561 -27.53 -8.55 1.85
C LYS A 561 -26.37 -7.85 2.56
N GLY A 562 -26.62 -6.86 3.40
CA GLY A 562 -25.55 -6.16 4.14
C GLY A 562 -24.63 -7.11 4.88
N GLY A 563 -25.20 -8.13 5.55
CA GLY A 563 -24.42 -9.18 6.22
C GLY A 563 -23.59 -10.02 5.26
N ILE A 564 -24.15 -10.42 4.10
CA ILE A 564 -23.39 -11.12 3.06
C ILE A 564 -22.28 -10.23 2.48
N ASP A 565 -22.57 -8.97 2.12
CA ASP A 565 -21.61 -8.01 1.58
C ASP A 565 -20.43 -7.79 2.55
N HIS A 566 -20.69 -7.68 3.86
CA HIS A 566 -19.64 -7.56 4.88
C HIS A 566 -18.81 -8.84 5.04
N ILE A 567 -19.42 -10.03 5.02
CA ILE A 567 -18.69 -11.32 5.00
C ILE A 567 -17.83 -11.44 3.74
N LEU A 568 -18.31 -10.97 2.59
CA LEU A 568 -17.55 -11.01 1.33
C LEU A 568 -16.38 -10.02 1.32
N LEU A 569 -16.56 -8.81 1.86
CA LEU A 569 -15.48 -7.84 2.04
C LEU A 569 -14.40 -8.37 3.00
N PHE A 570 -14.81 -9.05 4.07
CA PHE A 570 -13.90 -9.74 4.99
C PHE A 570 -13.18 -10.91 4.31
N ARG A 571 -13.88 -11.72 3.49
CA ARG A 571 -13.27 -12.76 2.65
C ARG A 571 -12.28 -12.18 1.64
N GLU A 572 -12.55 -11.01 1.06
CA GLU A 572 -11.62 -10.32 0.15
C GLU A 572 -10.37 -9.84 0.92
N LYS A 573 -10.53 -9.31 2.15
CA LYS A 573 -9.41 -8.99 3.06
C LYS A 573 -8.53 -10.19 3.41
N CYS A 574 -9.10 -11.27 3.96
CA CYS A 574 -8.35 -12.51 4.27
C CYS A 574 -7.62 -13.06 3.03
N GLY A 575 -8.25 -12.96 1.85
CA GLY A 575 -7.63 -13.30 0.57
C GLY A 575 -6.47 -12.36 0.20
N ARG A 576 -6.64 -11.04 0.36
CA ARG A 576 -5.65 -10.02 0.01
C ARG A 576 -4.35 -10.19 0.82
N SER A 577 -4.41 -10.35 2.15
CA SER A 577 -3.22 -10.60 2.97
C SER A 577 -2.44 -11.85 2.53
N LEU A 578 -3.15 -12.96 2.32
CA LEU A 578 -2.58 -14.23 1.86
C LEU A 578 -1.91 -14.13 0.47
N LEU A 579 -2.48 -13.33 -0.44
CA LEU A 579 -1.94 -13.14 -1.78
C LEU A 579 -0.77 -12.16 -1.80
N ILE A 580 -0.74 -11.17 -0.90
CA ILE A 580 0.40 -10.27 -0.74
C ILE A 580 1.64 -11.01 -0.20
N ASP A 581 1.46 -11.93 0.76
CA ASP A 581 2.54 -12.85 1.19
C ASP A 581 2.99 -13.79 0.06
N THR A 582 2.04 -14.32 -0.73
CA THR A 582 2.36 -15.21 -1.85
C THR A 582 3.15 -14.48 -2.96
N ILE A 583 2.94 -13.17 -3.15
CA ILE A 583 3.57 -12.37 -4.22
C ILE A 583 4.48 -11.30 -3.61
N ASN A 584 5.75 -11.65 -3.51
CA ASN A 584 6.83 -10.77 -3.04
C ASN A 584 7.13 -9.61 -4.00
N THR A 585 7.80 -8.58 -3.47
CA THR A 585 8.63 -7.69 -4.31
C THR A 585 9.57 -8.53 -5.18
N PRO A 586 9.73 -8.24 -6.48
CA PRO A 586 10.53 -9.05 -7.39
C PRO A 586 11.99 -9.20 -6.93
N LEU A 587 12.47 -10.45 -6.83
CA LEU A 587 13.76 -10.82 -6.23
C LEU A 587 14.93 -10.04 -6.84
N VAL A 588 14.91 -9.84 -8.17
CA VAL A 588 15.88 -9.04 -8.93
C VAL A 588 16.06 -7.64 -8.34
N TYR A 589 14.97 -6.97 -7.92
CA TYR A 589 15.04 -5.60 -7.39
C TYR A 589 15.74 -5.57 -6.02
N THR A 590 15.37 -6.47 -5.12
CA THR A 590 16.03 -6.64 -3.82
C THR A 590 17.51 -7.01 -3.99
N GLN A 591 17.85 -7.93 -4.91
CA GLN A 591 19.24 -8.28 -5.21
C GLN A 591 20.05 -7.08 -5.74
N VAL A 592 19.50 -6.30 -6.68
CA VAL A 592 20.14 -5.12 -7.28
C VAL A 592 20.44 -4.04 -6.23
N VAL A 593 19.47 -3.72 -5.36
CA VAL A 593 19.63 -2.69 -4.32
C VAL A 593 20.59 -3.17 -3.22
N THR A 594 20.48 -4.43 -2.81
CA THR A 594 21.41 -5.07 -1.86
C THR A 594 22.84 -5.02 -2.37
N LEU A 595 23.07 -5.44 -3.62
CA LEU A 595 24.38 -5.41 -4.26
C LEU A 595 24.93 -3.98 -4.34
N ALA A 596 24.12 -2.99 -4.71
CA ALA A 596 24.54 -1.58 -4.75
C ALA A 596 25.02 -1.07 -3.38
N THR A 597 24.26 -1.34 -2.30
CA THR A 597 24.65 -0.94 -0.94
C THR A 597 25.92 -1.63 -0.48
N TYR A 598 26.02 -2.97 -0.60
CA TYR A 598 27.24 -3.67 -0.19
C TYR A 598 28.46 -3.33 -1.04
N MET A 599 28.29 -3.02 -2.33
CA MET A 599 29.37 -2.50 -3.17
C MET A 599 29.84 -1.10 -2.75
N PHE A 600 28.93 -0.20 -2.38
CA PHE A 600 29.29 1.10 -1.82
C PHE A 600 30.02 0.97 -0.48
N LEU A 601 29.58 0.06 0.40
CA LEU A 601 30.22 -0.21 1.69
C LEU A 601 31.64 -0.80 1.53
N LEU A 602 31.85 -1.67 0.53
CA LEU A 602 33.16 -2.22 0.18
C LEU A 602 34.08 -1.18 -0.47
N ALA A 603 33.54 -0.33 -1.35
CA ALA A 603 34.28 0.79 -1.93
C ALA A 603 34.74 1.79 -0.85
N CYS A 604 33.89 2.08 0.14
CA CYS A 604 34.26 2.90 1.30
C CYS A 604 35.27 2.21 2.24
N LEU A 605 35.18 0.89 2.43
CA LEU A 605 36.09 0.10 3.28
C LEU A 605 37.54 0.16 2.81
N LEU A 606 37.75 0.06 1.50
CA LEU A 606 39.06 0.14 0.85
C LEU A 606 39.46 1.59 0.56
N GLY A 607 38.53 2.41 0.08
CA GLY A 607 38.84 3.76 -0.42
C GLY A 607 39.30 4.75 0.63
N ARG A 608 38.81 4.62 1.87
CA ARG A 608 38.97 5.63 2.93
C ARG A 608 39.90 5.19 4.06
N GLN A 609 40.89 4.38 3.72
CA GLN A 609 41.95 3.95 4.61
C GLN A 609 42.92 5.11 4.92
N PHE A 610 43.42 5.17 6.15
CA PHE A 610 44.36 6.21 6.59
C PHE A 610 45.77 5.94 6.05
N THR A 611 46.05 6.46 4.85
CA THR A 611 47.31 6.31 4.11
C THR A 611 48.17 7.56 4.19
N ASP A 612 49.50 7.42 4.10
CA ASP A 612 50.47 8.48 4.39
C ASP A 612 50.59 9.55 3.27
N GLY A 613 49.75 9.46 2.23
CA GLY A 613 49.85 10.24 1.00
C GLY A 613 49.31 11.68 1.05
N GLU A 614 48.40 12.01 1.97
CA GLU A 614 47.70 13.31 2.00
C GLU A 614 48.19 14.24 3.13
N LYS A 615 49.31 14.94 2.87
CA LYS A 615 50.01 15.80 3.87
C LYS A 615 49.25 17.02 4.41
N ASN A 616 47.96 17.19 4.10
CA ASN A 616 47.14 18.35 4.46
C ASN A 616 45.78 17.99 5.12
N SER A 617 45.51 16.72 5.44
CA SER A 617 44.30 16.31 6.16
C SER A 617 44.45 16.45 7.68
N ILE A 618 43.32 16.58 8.39
CA ILE A 618 43.29 16.40 9.85
C ILE A 618 43.33 14.88 10.13
N ASP A 619 44.27 14.42 10.95
CA ASP A 619 44.45 13.02 11.35
C ASP A 619 43.31 12.53 12.27
N LEU A 620 42.12 12.39 11.70
CA LEU A 620 40.91 11.96 12.40
C LEU A 620 40.82 10.43 12.37
N TYR A 621 41.59 9.78 13.25
CA TYR A 621 41.74 8.32 13.40
C TYR A 621 40.43 7.49 13.50
N ILE A 622 39.27 8.14 13.66
CA ILE A 622 37.95 7.53 13.60
C ILE A 622 37.25 8.07 12.34
N PRO A 623 36.84 7.22 11.37
CA PRO A 623 36.25 7.68 10.12
C PRO A 623 34.77 8.11 10.29
N ILE A 624 34.51 9.13 11.10
CA ILE A 624 33.17 9.55 11.57
C ILE A 624 32.16 9.70 10.42
N PHE A 625 32.50 10.42 9.35
CA PHE A 625 31.58 10.60 8.22
C PHE A 625 31.31 9.30 7.45
N THR A 626 32.25 8.36 7.41
CA THR A 626 32.02 7.02 6.84
C THR A 626 31.13 6.20 7.77
N ILE A 627 31.33 6.25 9.09
CA ILE A 627 30.45 5.60 10.08
C ILE A 627 29.00 6.13 9.94
N LEU A 628 28.82 7.45 9.82
CA LEU A 628 27.51 8.06 9.58
C LEU A 628 26.91 7.59 8.23
N GLN A 629 27.69 7.54 7.14
CA GLN A 629 27.22 7.01 5.86
C GLN A 629 26.85 5.51 5.93
N ILE A 630 27.57 4.70 6.71
CA ILE A 630 27.21 3.30 6.95
C ILE A 630 25.88 3.23 7.70
N ILE A 631 25.73 3.98 8.80
CA ILE A 631 24.48 4.01 9.59
C ILE A 631 23.30 4.45 8.73
N VAL A 632 23.47 5.48 7.88
CA VAL A 632 22.42 5.95 6.97
C VAL A 632 22.12 4.91 5.88
N TYR A 633 23.09 4.49 5.06
CA TYR A 633 22.80 3.65 3.89
C TYR A 633 22.53 2.18 4.24
N LEU A 634 23.26 1.59 5.19
CA LEU A 634 22.99 0.23 5.64
C LEU A 634 21.78 0.17 6.57
N GLY A 635 21.56 1.20 7.40
CA GLY A 635 20.35 1.32 8.21
C GLY A 635 19.10 1.46 7.35
N TRP A 636 19.14 2.30 6.31
CA TRP A 636 18.00 2.47 5.40
C TRP A 636 17.73 1.22 4.55
N LEU A 637 18.76 0.44 4.19
CA LEU A 637 18.57 -0.91 3.63
C LEU A 637 17.95 -1.88 4.65
N LYS A 638 18.40 -1.85 5.90
CA LYS A 638 17.92 -2.73 6.98
C LYS A 638 16.46 -2.43 7.37
N VAL A 639 16.05 -1.16 7.36
CA VAL A 639 14.64 -0.75 7.52
C VAL A 639 13.78 -1.29 6.37
N ALA A 640 14.28 -1.27 5.13
CA ALA A 640 13.59 -1.91 4.01
C ALA A 640 13.71 -3.46 3.98
N GLU A 641 14.42 -4.05 4.95
CA GLU A 641 14.57 -5.50 5.12
C GLU A 641 13.63 -6.05 6.19
N THR A 642 13.45 -5.35 7.33
CA THR A 642 12.38 -5.69 8.30
C THR A 642 11.00 -5.44 7.68
N LEU A 643 10.75 -4.23 7.18
CA LEU A 643 9.44 -3.82 6.65
C LEU A 643 9.00 -4.57 5.36
N LEU A 644 9.83 -5.43 4.76
CA LEU A 644 9.45 -6.21 3.57
C LEU A 644 8.52 -7.40 3.91
N ASN A 645 8.56 -7.90 5.14
CA ASN A 645 7.77 -9.04 5.60
C ASN A 645 7.16 -8.82 7.01
N PRO A 646 6.24 -7.85 7.19
CA PRO A 646 5.68 -7.45 8.49
C PRO A 646 4.74 -8.50 9.14
N TYR A 647 4.81 -9.75 8.70
CA TYR A 647 4.13 -10.91 9.30
C TYR A 647 5.13 -11.90 9.94
N GLY A 648 6.43 -11.56 9.98
CA GLY A 648 7.56 -12.38 10.42
C GLY A 648 7.76 -12.49 11.93
N GLU A 649 9.01 -12.47 12.40
CA GLU A 649 9.41 -12.62 13.80
C GLU A 649 10.33 -11.49 14.34
N ASP A 650 10.55 -10.41 13.59
CA ASP A 650 11.38 -9.26 14.00
C ASP A 650 10.63 -8.23 14.89
N ASP A 651 11.34 -7.21 15.38
CA ASP A 651 10.80 -6.18 16.29
C ASP A 651 9.63 -5.37 15.68
N ASP A 652 9.68 -5.06 14.38
CA ASP A 652 8.80 -4.09 13.71
C ASP A 652 7.56 -4.75 13.05
N ASP A 653 7.39 -6.07 13.20
CA ASP A 653 6.31 -6.83 12.55
C ASP A 653 4.98 -6.71 13.30
N PHE A 654 3.85 -6.89 12.60
CA PHE A 654 2.53 -6.76 13.19
C PHE A 654 2.26 -7.84 14.26
N GLU A 655 1.83 -7.43 15.46
CA GLU A 655 1.44 -8.35 16.53
C GLU A 655 0.07 -9.00 16.27
N LEU A 656 0.10 -10.03 15.41
CA LEU A 656 -1.10 -10.74 14.99
C LEU A 656 -1.76 -11.55 16.12
N ASN A 657 -1.02 -12.00 17.14
CA ASN A 657 -1.60 -12.70 18.29
C ASN A 657 -2.48 -11.75 19.14
N TRP A 658 -1.99 -10.54 19.43
CA TRP A 658 -2.80 -9.45 20.00
C TRP A 658 -4.01 -9.12 19.11
N LEU A 659 -3.83 -9.04 17.79
CA LEU A 659 -4.93 -8.75 16.86
C LEU A 659 -6.01 -9.84 16.87
N ILE A 660 -5.63 -11.11 17.02
CA ILE A 660 -6.56 -12.26 17.13
C ILE A 660 -7.41 -12.13 18.40
N GLU A 661 -6.80 -11.81 19.53
CA GLU A 661 -7.51 -11.64 20.80
C GLU A 661 -8.37 -10.37 20.82
N ARG A 662 -7.85 -9.24 20.32
CA ARG A 662 -8.64 -8.02 20.09
C ARG A 662 -9.88 -8.33 19.25
N ASN A 663 -9.69 -9.01 18.12
CA ASN A 663 -10.78 -9.41 17.22
C ASN A 663 -11.80 -10.29 17.95
N LEU A 664 -11.36 -11.33 18.68
CA LEU A 664 -12.26 -12.21 19.43
C LEU A 664 -13.04 -11.45 20.50
N LYS A 665 -12.33 -10.81 21.45
CA LYS A 665 -12.90 -10.10 22.60
C LYS A 665 -13.86 -8.99 22.15
N THR A 666 -13.44 -8.11 21.24
CA THR A 666 -14.30 -7.03 20.71
C THR A 666 -15.49 -7.58 19.93
N SER A 667 -15.34 -8.63 19.12
CA SER A 667 -16.47 -9.20 18.38
C SER A 667 -17.52 -9.84 19.28
N TYR A 668 -17.11 -10.50 20.36
CA TYR A 668 -18.02 -11.14 21.32
C TYR A 668 -18.75 -10.07 22.16
N MET A 669 -18.01 -9.06 22.66
CA MET A 669 -18.59 -7.92 23.38
C MET A 669 -19.69 -7.20 22.57
N ILE A 670 -19.47 -6.98 21.26
CA ILE A 670 -20.44 -6.31 20.38
C ILE A 670 -21.71 -7.15 20.13
N VAL A 671 -21.62 -8.48 20.09
CA VAL A 671 -22.78 -9.35 19.77
C VAL A 671 -23.49 -9.94 20.99
N ASP A 672 -22.93 -9.77 22.18
CA ASP A 672 -23.49 -10.29 23.43
C ASP A 672 -23.82 -9.15 24.40
N GLU A 673 -22.80 -8.46 24.94
CA GLU A 673 -22.97 -7.39 25.94
C GLU A 673 -23.64 -6.13 25.37
N MET A 674 -23.23 -5.69 24.18
CA MET A 674 -23.82 -4.52 23.52
C MET A 674 -25.09 -4.84 22.69
N ASN A 675 -25.65 -6.05 22.79
CA ASN A 675 -26.85 -6.41 22.03
C ASN A 675 -28.11 -5.99 22.80
N ASP A 676 -28.88 -5.07 22.23
CA ASP A 676 -30.15 -4.56 22.79
C ASP A 676 -30.03 -3.94 24.21
N ASP A 677 -28.81 -3.79 24.75
CA ASP A 677 -28.48 -3.05 25.98
C ASP A 677 -27.87 -1.69 25.59
N TYR A 678 -28.46 -0.61 26.07
CA TYR A 678 -28.04 0.76 25.80
C TYR A 678 -28.49 1.69 26.94
N PRO A 679 -27.71 2.75 27.28
CA PRO A 679 -28.11 3.72 28.30
C PRO A 679 -29.44 4.40 27.98
N ASP A 680 -30.23 4.68 29.01
CA ASP A 680 -31.49 5.43 28.89
C ASP A 680 -31.33 6.72 28.07
N LEU A 681 -32.35 7.07 27.28
CA LEU A 681 -32.39 8.28 26.48
C LEU A 681 -32.63 9.52 27.35
N VAL A 682 -31.58 9.96 28.04
CA VAL A 682 -31.54 11.20 28.82
C VAL A 682 -31.23 12.39 27.89
N LYS A 683 -31.80 13.56 28.19
CA LYS A 683 -31.38 14.84 27.58
C LYS A 683 -29.87 15.03 27.77
N ASP A 684 -29.16 15.38 26.71
CA ASP A 684 -27.73 15.69 26.82
C ASP A 684 -27.49 17.01 27.61
N PRO A 685 -26.27 17.27 28.11
CA PRO A 685 -25.98 18.47 28.91
C PRO A 685 -26.24 19.81 28.19
N TYR A 686 -26.39 19.81 26.87
CA TYR A 686 -26.64 20.98 26.03
C TYR A 686 -28.05 20.99 25.41
N TRP A 687 -28.97 20.10 25.81
CA TRP A 687 -30.29 19.96 25.19
C TRP A 687 -31.11 21.28 25.12
N GLU A 688 -30.96 22.16 26.11
CA GLU A 688 -31.64 23.46 26.16
C GLU A 688 -30.84 24.58 25.42
N GLN A 689 -29.78 24.23 24.68
CA GLN A 689 -28.85 25.15 24.01
C GLN A 689 -28.77 24.82 22.51
N VAL A 690 -29.01 25.81 21.65
CA VAL A 690 -28.99 25.63 20.18
C VAL A 690 -27.58 25.33 19.65
N ILE A 691 -26.55 25.80 20.35
CA ILE A 691 -25.13 25.56 20.04
C ILE A 691 -24.41 25.36 21.40
N PRO A 692 -23.75 24.20 21.63
CA PRO A 692 -22.91 24.00 22.81
C PRO A 692 -21.75 25.00 22.88
N PRO A 693 -21.31 25.42 24.09
CA PRO A 693 -20.02 26.09 24.26
C PRO A 693 -18.85 25.18 23.84
N ASN A 694 -17.67 25.78 23.66
CA ASN A 694 -16.44 25.03 23.48
C ASN A 694 -16.25 24.01 24.62
N LEU A 695 -15.76 22.82 24.29
CA LEU A 695 -15.46 21.78 25.27
C LEU A 695 -14.40 22.27 26.27
N PRO A 696 -14.48 21.89 27.55
CA PRO A 696 -13.49 22.29 28.55
C PRO A 696 -12.13 21.69 28.23
N HIS A 697 -11.12 22.55 28.13
CA HIS A 697 -9.72 22.12 28.03
C HIS A 697 -9.25 21.59 29.40
N THR A 698 -8.39 20.57 29.40
CA THR A 698 -7.54 20.29 30.57
C THR A 698 -6.46 21.35 30.68
N LEU A 699 -5.95 21.63 31.89
CA LEU A 699 -4.90 22.64 32.13
C LEU A 699 -3.68 22.47 31.20
N GLU A 700 -3.31 21.24 30.88
CA GLU A 700 -2.21 20.91 29.97
C GLU A 700 -2.56 21.21 28.50
N SER A 701 -3.78 20.88 28.08
CA SER A 701 -4.26 21.24 26.73
C SER A 701 -4.49 22.75 26.57
N GLU A 702 -4.87 23.46 27.64
CA GLU A 702 -5.04 24.92 27.66
C GLU A 702 -3.69 25.63 27.52
N ALA A 703 -2.67 25.19 28.28
CA ALA A 703 -1.29 25.65 28.13
C ALA A 703 -0.68 25.32 26.75
N ALA A 704 -1.10 24.22 26.12
CA ALA A 704 -0.72 23.89 24.75
C ALA A 704 -1.45 24.74 23.69
N GLU A 705 -2.71 25.13 23.95
CA GLU A 705 -3.48 26.03 23.09
C GLU A 705 -2.94 27.48 23.16
N GLU A 706 -2.50 27.93 24.35
CA GLU A 706 -1.86 29.25 24.55
C GLU A 706 -0.62 29.47 23.65
N HIS A 707 0.06 28.39 23.27
CA HIS A 707 1.23 28.42 22.38
C HIS A 707 0.88 28.35 20.88
N ARG A 708 -0.41 28.27 20.50
CA ARG A 708 -0.84 28.29 19.09
C ARG A 708 -1.28 29.69 18.66
N PRO A 709 -0.94 30.12 17.42
CA PRO A 709 -1.66 31.23 16.81
C PRO A 709 -3.13 30.82 16.62
N SER A 710 -4.06 31.72 16.99
CA SER A 710 -5.49 31.45 16.87
C SER A 710 -5.89 31.12 15.42
N PRO A 711 -6.88 30.22 15.21
CA PRO A 711 -7.37 29.94 13.87
C PRO A 711 -7.93 31.23 13.25
N PRO A 712 -7.62 31.54 11.98
CA PRO A 712 -7.96 32.83 11.41
C PRO A 712 -9.48 33.01 11.30
N ASP A 713 -9.99 34.09 11.89
CA ASP A 713 -11.41 34.45 11.87
C ASP A 713 -11.95 34.60 10.45
N LEU A 714 -12.58 33.52 9.97
CA LEU A 714 -13.20 33.44 8.65
C LEU A 714 -14.28 34.51 8.47
N LEU A 715 -14.95 34.92 9.54
CA LEU A 715 -15.97 35.97 9.54
C LEU A 715 -15.36 37.37 9.68
N GLY A 716 -14.36 37.55 10.56
CA GLY A 716 -13.69 38.85 10.78
C GLY A 716 -13.10 39.42 9.50
N SER A 717 -12.45 38.57 8.68
CA SER A 717 -11.86 38.98 7.39
C SER A 717 -12.86 39.43 6.30
N MET A 718 -14.17 39.47 6.59
CA MET A 718 -15.21 40.04 5.74
C MET A 718 -15.86 41.33 6.30
N LEU A 719 -15.61 41.70 7.56
CA LEU A 719 -16.39 42.74 8.27
C LEU A 719 -15.55 43.93 8.79
N ASP A 720 -14.39 44.20 8.19
CA ASP A 720 -13.63 45.44 8.41
C ASP A 720 -14.34 46.67 7.81
N VAL A 721 -15.36 47.18 8.53
CA VAL A 721 -15.92 48.52 8.32
C VAL A 721 -15.46 49.43 9.46
N PRO A 722 -14.52 50.37 9.21
CA PRO A 722 -13.99 51.20 10.28
C PRO A 722 -15.00 52.28 10.70
N SER A 723 -15.45 52.23 11.96
CA SER A 723 -16.12 53.35 12.62
C SER A 723 -15.42 53.68 13.95
N SER A 724 -15.31 54.97 14.27
CA SER A 724 -14.32 55.49 15.20
C SER A 724 -14.86 55.87 16.58
N ALA A 725 -14.03 55.60 17.60
CA ALA A 725 -13.96 56.28 18.90
C ALA A 725 -15.18 56.23 19.84
N ASN A 726 -14.96 55.66 21.04
CA ASN A 726 -14.70 56.47 22.24
C ASN A 726 -14.09 55.64 23.39
N THR A 727 -13.59 56.33 24.43
CA THR A 727 -12.71 55.81 25.49
C THR A 727 -13.45 55.29 26.75
N PRO A 728 -12.77 54.53 27.66
CA PRO A 728 -13.42 53.65 28.66
C PRO A 728 -13.40 54.16 30.12
N ALA A 729 -14.26 53.58 30.97
CA ALA A 729 -14.12 53.32 32.44
C ALA A 729 -15.48 52.87 33.05
N PRO A 730 -15.54 52.34 34.30
CA PRO A 730 -14.73 51.26 34.89
C PRO A 730 -15.60 50.16 35.57
N SER A 731 -14.98 49.09 36.06
CA SER A 731 -15.64 48.01 36.84
C SER A 731 -15.90 48.37 38.31
N PRO A 732 -16.94 47.76 38.94
CA PRO A 732 -16.75 47.23 40.30
C PRO A 732 -17.47 45.90 40.63
N GLU A 733 -16.75 45.00 41.29
CA GLU A 733 -17.26 43.88 42.10
C GLU A 733 -17.49 44.33 43.58
N PRO A 734 -17.77 43.43 44.57
CA PRO A 734 -18.87 42.45 44.65
C PRO A 734 -19.63 42.54 45.99
N LYS A 735 -20.88 42.04 46.10
CA LYS A 735 -21.52 41.75 47.41
C LYS A 735 -22.46 40.56 47.40
N SER A 736 -22.32 39.69 48.41
CA SER A 736 -23.23 38.58 48.73
C SER A 736 -23.84 38.73 50.14
N PRO A 737 -25.09 38.30 50.33
CA PRO A 737 -25.63 37.85 51.62
C PRO A 737 -26.38 36.50 51.49
N GLY A 738 -26.74 35.76 52.56
CA GLY A 738 -26.53 36.08 53.98
C GLY A 738 -27.23 35.14 55.00
N PHE A 739 -27.04 33.82 54.92
CA PHE A 739 -26.96 32.85 56.03
C PHE A 739 -27.93 32.91 57.26
N ARG A 740 -28.74 31.85 57.50
CA ARG A 740 -29.03 31.24 58.84
C ARG A 740 -29.99 30.01 58.73
N ARG A 741 -29.59 28.79 59.19
CA ARG A 741 -29.79 28.15 60.54
C ARG A 741 -31.23 27.62 60.78
N ARG A 742 -31.46 26.45 61.42
CA ARG A 742 -30.59 25.37 61.97
C ARG A 742 -31.41 24.11 62.35
N ASN A 743 -30.78 22.92 62.40
CA ASN A 743 -30.91 21.85 63.44
C ASN A 743 -30.11 20.61 62.95
N SER A 744 -28.98 20.24 63.58
CA SER A 744 -28.79 19.18 64.61
C SER A 744 -28.94 17.73 64.09
N ALA A 745 -28.03 16.77 64.36
CA ALA A 745 -26.97 16.73 65.38
C ALA A 745 -25.74 15.85 65.01
N SER A 746 -24.64 16.10 65.75
CA SER A 746 -23.66 15.15 66.37
C SER A 746 -22.74 14.24 65.54
N SER A 747 -21.50 13.93 65.97
CA SER A 747 -20.55 14.65 66.86
C SER A 747 -19.16 13.95 66.92
N HIS A 748 -18.09 14.75 67.02
CA HIS A 748 -16.74 14.43 67.54
C HIS A 748 -15.81 13.42 66.83
N LEU A 749 -14.69 13.98 66.33
CA LEU A 749 -13.38 13.31 66.18
C LEU A 749 -12.59 13.34 67.50
N ARG A 750 -11.79 12.30 67.79
CA ARG A 750 -10.47 12.45 68.46
C ARG A 750 -9.56 11.21 68.34
N SER A 751 -8.26 11.43 68.58
CA SER A 751 -7.14 10.47 68.42
C SER A 751 -6.77 9.77 69.73
N ILE A 752 -6.10 8.60 69.63
CA ILE A 752 -5.22 7.85 70.59
C ILE A 752 -5.30 6.34 70.26
N ARG A 753 -4.31 5.45 70.49
CA ARG A 753 -2.84 5.40 70.31
C ARG A 753 -2.31 4.12 70.99
N ASP A 754 -1.47 3.35 70.29
CA ASP A 754 -0.55 2.29 70.77
C ASP A 754 -1.07 0.98 71.43
N LYS A 755 -0.38 -0.13 71.06
CA LYS A 755 -0.13 -1.40 71.79
C LYS A 755 -1.28 -2.42 71.99
N LEU A 756 -1.19 -3.51 71.23
CA LEU A 756 -1.05 -4.87 71.78
C LEU A 756 -0.02 -5.66 70.95
N SER A 757 0.62 -6.68 71.52
CA SER A 757 1.75 -7.40 70.88
C SER A 757 2.02 -8.78 71.50
N PHE A 758 2.91 -9.59 70.87
CA PHE A 758 3.34 -10.96 71.25
C PHE A 758 2.25 -12.03 71.01
N ARG A 759 2.51 -13.29 70.60
CA ARG A 759 3.73 -14.14 70.36
C ARG A 759 3.33 -15.20 69.28
N ARG A 760 4.16 -16.12 68.71
CA ARG A 760 5.52 -16.64 68.99
C ARG A 760 6.19 -17.15 67.68
N LYS A 761 7.44 -17.60 67.78
CA LYS A 761 8.29 -18.37 66.81
C LYS A 761 8.16 -19.91 67.05
N PRO A 762 8.85 -20.85 66.33
CA PRO A 762 10.07 -20.78 65.47
C PRO A 762 9.85 -21.37 64.04
N ARG A 763 10.81 -21.83 63.18
CA ARG A 763 12.29 -22.08 63.11
C ARG A 763 12.69 -22.02 61.58
N ASN A 764 13.88 -22.24 60.98
CA ASN A 764 15.32 -22.53 61.25
C ASN A 764 16.12 -21.97 60.01
N LYS A 765 17.36 -21.44 60.07
CA LYS A 765 18.70 -22.03 59.69
C LYS A 765 18.84 -22.67 58.28
N ASP A 766 19.96 -22.53 57.55
CA ASP A 766 21.35 -22.12 57.92
C ASP A 766 22.19 -21.46 56.78
N SER A 767 23.32 -20.81 57.15
CA SER A 767 24.58 -20.53 56.36
C SER A 767 24.55 -19.72 55.03
N GLU A 768 25.52 -18.85 54.66
CA GLU A 768 26.72 -18.30 55.35
C GLU A 768 27.30 -17.02 54.67
N SER A 769 28.03 -16.19 55.45
CA SER A 769 29.22 -15.32 55.12
C SER A 769 29.33 -14.48 53.81
N GLU A 770 29.88 -13.25 53.73
CA GLU A 770 30.77 -12.44 54.60
C GLU A 770 30.36 -10.94 54.66
N ALA A 771 31.13 -10.10 55.38
CA ALA A 771 30.96 -8.66 55.62
C ALA A 771 32.32 -8.04 56.08
N PRO A 772 32.40 -6.82 56.64
CA PRO A 772 32.10 -5.46 56.12
C PRO A 772 33.31 -4.50 56.24
N GLU A 773 33.15 -3.22 55.86
CA GLU A 773 33.74 -1.97 56.47
C GLU A 773 33.56 -0.78 55.50
N GLY A 774 33.69 0.51 55.86
CA GLY A 774 33.86 1.12 57.19
C GLY A 774 34.50 2.53 57.15
N CYS A 775 33.84 3.52 57.78
CA CYS A 775 34.40 4.80 58.29
C CYS A 775 34.98 5.93 57.38
N ASP A 776 34.43 7.13 57.65
CA ASP A 776 35.13 8.41 57.97
C ASP A 776 35.78 9.38 56.94
N SER A 777 34.99 10.43 56.64
CA SER A 777 35.31 11.85 57.00
C SER A 777 36.40 12.59 56.14
N PRO A 778 36.85 13.84 56.45
CA PRO A 778 36.40 15.02 55.67
C PRO A 778 37.49 16.03 55.23
N CYS A 779 37.18 17.03 54.36
CA CYS A 779 37.61 18.45 54.55
C CYS A 779 37.19 19.51 53.48
N TRP A 780 36.84 20.72 53.99
CA TRP A 780 37.07 22.09 53.47
C TRP A 780 36.44 22.67 52.16
N LYS A 781 35.55 23.67 52.37
CA LYS A 781 35.40 25.00 51.67
C LYS A 781 34.88 25.02 50.20
N ARG A 782 34.09 26.02 49.76
CA ARG A 782 33.36 27.14 50.42
C ARG A 782 32.31 27.78 49.46
N GLU A 783 31.14 28.11 50.01
CA GLU A 783 30.14 29.20 49.76
C GLU A 783 30.39 30.23 48.60
N GLU A 784 29.41 30.83 47.88
CA GLU A 784 27.93 30.75 47.87
C GLU A 784 27.26 31.50 46.65
N LYS A 785 25.98 31.19 46.34
CA LYS A 785 24.82 32.03 45.86
C LYS A 785 24.92 33.07 44.69
N LEU A 786 23.98 32.95 43.72
CA LEU A 786 22.83 33.87 43.32
C LEU A 786 22.99 35.42 43.37
N PRO A 787 22.16 36.27 42.66
CA PRO A 787 20.84 36.02 42.00
C PRO A 787 20.64 36.67 40.58
N ARG A 788 19.37 36.80 40.13
CA ARG A 788 18.88 37.53 38.92
C ARG A 788 19.04 39.07 39.01
N LEU A 789 18.98 39.77 37.86
CA LEU A 789 18.07 40.93 37.63
C LEU A 789 17.93 41.30 36.12
N GLU A 790 17.26 42.42 35.80
CA GLU A 790 16.54 42.68 34.54
C GLU A 790 17.03 43.93 33.74
N VAL A 791 16.86 43.88 32.40
CA VAL A 791 16.34 44.93 31.48
C VAL A 791 17.14 46.23 31.15
N GLU A 792 16.92 46.70 29.90
CA GLU A 792 17.09 48.04 29.27
C GLU A 792 18.45 48.54 28.66
N ASP A 793 18.40 48.74 27.33
CA ASP A 793 18.90 49.84 26.47
C ASP A 793 20.13 50.70 26.88
N THR A 794 21.11 50.92 25.98
CA THR A 794 20.98 51.95 24.92
C THR A 794 22.06 51.89 23.81
N SER A 795 21.82 52.65 22.73
CA SER A 795 22.58 52.72 21.46
C SER A 795 23.92 53.48 21.44
N VAL A 796 24.80 53.18 20.46
CA VAL A 796 25.61 54.11 19.59
C VAL A 796 26.56 53.29 18.67
N ARG A 797 26.41 53.25 17.33
CA ARG A 797 26.97 54.14 16.26
C ARG A 797 28.52 54.15 16.12
N ARG A 798 29.18 54.23 14.94
CA ARG A 798 28.82 54.03 13.49
C ARG A 798 30.08 54.22 12.59
N ALA A 799 30.42 53.30 11.65
CA ALA A 799 31.38 53.47 10.52
C ALA A 799 31.44 52.17 9.65
N SER A 800 31.84 52.12 8.37
CA SER A 800 31.90 53.13 7.28
C SER A 800 32.06 52.49 5.88
N SER A 801 31.01 52.53 5.06
CA SER A 801 30.97 52.84 3.60
C SER A 801 32.19 52.62 2.66
N SER A 802 32.01 51.74 1.65
CA SER A 802 32.14 51.93 0.16
C SER A 802 33.38 52.63 -0.49
N PRO A 803 33.66 52.42 -1.80
CA PRO A 803 33.05 53.30 -2.84
C PRO A 803 32.78 52.71 -4.26
N SER A 804 31.79 53.30 -4.96
CA SER A 804 31.65 53.67 -6.41
C SER A 804 32.00 52.66 -7.55
N VAL A 805 31.55 52.76 -8.83
CA VAL A 805 31.35 53.84 -9.86
C VAL A 805 30.40 53.25 -10.96
N HIS A 806 29.45 53.88 -11.70
CA HIS A 806 28.78 55.21 -11.78
C HIS A 806 27.39 55.08 -12.48
N GLU A 807 26.82 56.18 -13.01
CA GLU A 807 25.65 56.28 -13.93
C GLU A 807 26.14 56.79 -15.33
N ILE A 808 25.39 57.11 -16.40
CA ILE A 808 24.25 58.05 -16.62
C ILE A 808 23.68 57.82 -18.04
N SER A 809 22.35 57.94 -18.24
CA SER A 809 21.73 58.70 -19.36
C SER A 809 20.19 58.65 -19.30
N GLU A 810 19.55 59.76 -19.67
CA GLU A 810 18.09 59.98 -19.66
C GLU A 810 17.53 60.09 -21.08
N ASP A 811 16.27 59.72 -21.32
CA ASP A 811 15.25 60.61 -21.91
C ASP A 811 13.84 59.96 -21.89
N PRO A 812 12.73 60.74 -21.98
CA PRO A 812 11.37 60.24 -21.78
C PRO A 812 10.52 60.12 -23.07
N ASP A 813 9.57 59.17 -23.09
CA ASP A 813 8.29 59.38 -23.79
C ASP A 813 7.15 58.47 -23.25
N SER A 814 5.91 58.77 -23.64
CA SER A 814 4.64 58.26 -23.05
C SER A 814 4.09 56.94 -23.67
N PRO A 815 2.94 56.34 -23.23
CA PRO A 815 2.06 56.60 -22.07
C PRO A 815 1.67 55.33 -21.24
N ASN A 816 0.77 55.52 -20.25
CA ASN A 816 0.21 54.48 -19.34
C ASN A 816 -0.46 53.26 -20.02
N ILE A 817 -0.14 52.04 -19.53
CA ILE A 817 -1.11 50.93 -19.34
C ILE A 817 -0.83 50.29 -17.98
N SER A 818 -1.86 50.08 -17.16
CA SER A 818 -1.74 49.57 -15.79
C SER A 818 -1.97 48.05 -15.66
N ASN A 819 -1.13 47.37 -14.88
CA ASN A 819 -1.33 45.97 -14.51
C ASN A 819 -2.40 45.82 -13.40
N PRO A 820 -3.28 44.80 -13.46
CA PRO A 820 -4.28 44.56 -12.42
C PRO A 820 -3.67 44.01 -11.12
N PRO A 821 -4.28 44.29 -9.94
CA PRO A 821 -3.70 43.97 -8.64
C PRO A 821 -3.82 42.48 -8.26
N LYS A 822 -2.88 42.02 -7.42
CA LYS A 822 -2.69 40.62 -6.96
C LYS A 822 -3.83 40.02 -6.09
N ARG A 823 -5.03 40.64 -6.06
CA ARG A 823 -6.15 40.25 -5.17
C ARG A 823 -7.07 39.16 -5.77
N ALA A 824 -6.91 38.81 -7.04
CA ALA A 824 -7.78 37.85 -7.73
C ALA A 824 -7.39 36.37 -7.52
N GLN A 825 -6.10 36.06 -7.30
CA GLN A 825 -5.63 34.67 -7.20
C GLN A 825 -6.01 34.01 -5.87
N SER A 826 -5.94 34.74 -4.73
CA SER A 826 -6.29 34.21 -3.41
C SER A 826 -7.78 33.84 -3.23
N LEU A 827 -8.67 34.41 -4.05
CA LEU A 827 -10.08 34.02 -4.11
C LEU A 827 -10.30 32.70 -4.86
N PHE A 828 -9.46 32.38 -5.84
CA PHE A 828 -9.60 31.17 -6.67
C PHE A 828 -9.29 29.88 -5.90
N ASP A 829 -8.33 29.92 -4.97
CA ASP A 829 -7.96 28.75 -4.17
C ASP A 829 -8.89 28.50 -2.98
N ARG A 830 -9.44 29.56 -2.35
CA ARG A 830 -10.37 29.41 -1.21
C ARG A 830 -11.68 28.68 -1.57
N ILE A 831 -12.11 28.70 -2.84
CA ILE A 831 -13.37 28.07 -3.29
C ILE A 831 -13.24 26.54 -3.48
N LYS A 832 -12.03 25.95 -3.45
CA LYS A 832 -11.85 24.50 -3.67
C LYS A 832 -12.20 23.59 -2.49
N LEU A 833 -12.37 24.10 -1.27
CA LEU A 833 -12.67 23.29 -0.07
C LEU A 833 -14.03 23.62 0.57
N LYS A 834 -15.13 23.13 -0.03
CA LYS A 834 -16.21 22.35 0.63
C LYS A 834 -17.31 21.94 -0.37
N SER A 835 -18.10 20.95 0.04
CA SER A 835 -19.04 20.14 -0.77
C SER A 835 -19.92 20.88 -1.81
N THR A 836 -19.50 20.88 -3.08
CA THR A 836 -20.41 21.09 -4.21
C THR A 836 -21.26 19.86 -4.55
N LYS A 837 -20.88 18.66 -4.08
CA LYS A 837 -21.58 17.40 -4.37
C LYS A 837 -22.88 17.21 -3.56
N SER A 838 -22.91 17.56 -2.26
CA SER A 838 -24.11 17.38 -1.43
C SER A 838 -25.25 18.32 -1.86
N LEU A 839 -24.97 19.61 -2.07
CA LEU A 839 -25.96 20.58 -2.56
C LEU A 839 -26.60 20.16 -3.89
N ILE A 840 -25.79 19.67 -4.84
CA ILE A 840 -26.29 19.14 -6.12
C ILE A 840 -27.15 17.87 -5.92
N SER A 841 -26.87 17.05 -4.90
CA SER A 841 -27.69 15.88 -4.58
C SER A 841 -29.06 16.27 -3.97
N THR A 842 -29.09 17.27 -3.09
CA THR A 842 -30.33 17.80 -2.49
C THR A 842 -31.20 18.48 -3.54
N ALA A 843 -30.62 19.36 -4.37
CA ALA A 843 -31.33 20.01 -5.48
C ALA A 843 -31.87 19.00 -6.51
N LYS A 844 -31.18 17.86 -6.71
CA LYS A 844 -31.69 16.76 -7.54
C LYS A 844 -32.84 15.98 -6.88
N LYS A 845 -32.85 15.79 -5.56
CA LYS A 845 -33.99 15.16 -4.87
C LYS A 845 -35.28 15.97 -5.06
N PHE A 846 -35.23 17.29 -4.82
CA PHE A 846 -36.40 18.15 -5.00
C PHE A 846 -36.89 18.20 -6.46
N ARG A 847 -35.98 18.19 -7.45
CA ARG A 847 -36.35 18.28 -8.88
C ARG A 847 -36.93 16.99 -9.49
N VAL A 848 -37.00 15.88 -8.75
CA VAL A 848 -37.51 14.58 -9.26
C VAL A 848 -39.01 14.38 -8.95
N GLN A 849 -39.60 15.14 -8.02
CA GLN A 849 -41.05 15.03 -7.71
C GLN A 849 -41.96 15.83 -8.65
N ASP A 850 -41.42 16.68 -9.52
CA ASP A 850 -42.16 17.77 -10.19
C ASP A 850 -42.15 17.67 -11.73
N SER A 851 -42.06 16.45 -12.26
CA SER A 851 -42.06 16.18 -13.72
C SER A 851 -43.10 15.11 -14.09
N GLY A 852 -44.38 15.51 -14.05
CA GLY A 852 -45.53 14.62 -14.28
C GLY A 852 -46.81 15.36 -14.68
N GLU A 853 -46.73 16.35 -15.59
CA GLU A 853 -47.89 17.11 -16.04
C GLU A 853 -48.92 16.25 -16.78
N HIS A 854 -50.14 16.11 -16.26
CA HIS A 854 -51.33 15.89 -17.09
C HIS A 854 -52.63 16.48 -16.49
N ARG A 855 -52.94 17.70 -16.95
CA ARG A 855 -54.25 18.37 -17.01
C ARG A 855 -54.89 18.92 -15.71
N ASN A 856 -55.65 20.00 -15.93
CA ASN A 856 -56.28 20.88 -14.93
C ASN A 856 -57.67 20.41 -14.48
N SER A 857 -58.16 21.06 -13.41
CA SER A 857 -59.54 21.00 -12.86
C SER A 857 -59.87 19.67 -12.15
N THR A 858 -60.27 19.62 -10.87
CA THR A 858 -60.90 20.65 -10.01
C THR A 858 -60.28 20.71 -8.60
N LYS A 859 -60.21 21.91 -8.00
CA LYS A 859 -59.90 22.08 -6.56
C LYS A 859 -61.20 22.07 -5.74
N HIS A 860 -61.32 21.18 -4.74
CA HIS A 860 -61.80 21.46 -3.36
C HIS A 860 -61.76 20.17 -2.51
N ASN A 861 -61.77 20.33 -1.17
CA ASN A 861 -61.88 19.28 -0.14
C ASN A 861 -60.85 18.15 -0.11
N LYS A 862 -59.73 18.38 0.60
CA LYS A 862 -59.19 17.49 1.68
C LYS A 862 -57.93 18.08 2.35
N TYR A 863 -58.09 19.18 3.08
CA TYR A 863 -57.13 19.71 4.04
C TYR A 863 -57.90 20.11 5.31
N ALA A 864 -58.34 19.10 6.08
CA ALA A 864 -59.19 19.25 7.28
C ALA A 864 -59.13 18.00 8.19
N ALA A 865 -57.93 17.46 8.38
CA ALA A 865 -57.57 16.42 9.34
C ALA A 865 -56.03 16.39 9.44
N TYR A 866 -55.47 15.95 10.57
CA TYR A 866 -54.04 16.02 10.90
C TYR A 866 -53.50 17.45 11.01
N ALA A 867 -54.09 18.19 11.93
CA ALA A 867 -53.50 19.36 12.57
C ALA A 867 -53.64 19.20 14.08
N ASP A 868 -52.76 18.38 14.67
CA ASP A 868 -52.49 18.25 16.10
C ASP A 868 -51.09 17.64 16.27
N GLU A 869 -50.46 17.87 17.43
CA GLU A 869 -49.04 17.58 17.74
C GLU A 869 -48.04 18.34 16.83
N GLY A 870 -47.68 19.55 17.25
CA GLY A 870 -46.86 20.48 16.47
C GLY A 870 -45.35 20.43 16.75
N VAL A 871 -44.57 20.83 15.74
CA VAL A 871 -43.16 21.23 15.86
C VAL A 871 -42.98 22.53 15.07
N ASP A 872 -42.77 23.64 15.76
CA ASP A 872 -42.33 24.87 15.13
C ASP A 872 -40.83 24.81 14.81
N ILE A 873 -40.48 25.09 13.55
CA ILE A 873 -39.31 25.87 13.09
C ILE A 873 -39.36 25.86 11.55
N LEU A 874 -39.73 27.01 10.98
CA LEU A 874 -39.48 27.36 9.58
C LEU A 874 -38.85 28.76 9.56
N PRO A 875 -37.86 29.03 8.70
CA PRO A 875 -37.30 30.38 8.55
C PRO A 875 -38.36 31.34 7.97
N SER A 876 -38.20 32.64 8.25
CA SER A 876 -39.13 33.69 7.83
C SER A 876 -39.22 33.82 6.29
N VAL A 877 -40.40 34.22 5.81
CA VAL A 877 -40.79 34.17 4.39
C VAL A 877 -40.07 35.23 3.52
N GLU A 878 -39.34 36.16 4.13
CA GLU A 878 -38.81 37.36 3.44
C GLU A 878 -37.46 37.15 2.73
N GLU A 879 -36.65 36.15 3.10
CA GLU A 879 -35.31 35.94 2.50
C GLU A 879 -35.29 35.03 1.25
N ALA A 880 -36.36 34.27 1.02
CA ALA A 880 -36.45 33.32 -0.10
C ALA A 880 -36.26 33.94 -1.51
N PRO A 881 -36.74 35.16 -1.83
CA PRO A 881 -36.53 35.77 -3.15
C PRO A 881 -35.06 36.07 -3.45
N ALA A 882 -34.33 36.64 -2.48
CA ALA A 882 -32.94 37.05 -2.66
C ALA A 882 -32.01 35.84 -2.88
N LEU A 883 -32.26 34.73 -2.18
CA LEU A 883 -31.54 33.47 -2.39
C LEU A 883 -31.80 32.86 -3.78
N ALA A 884 -33.01 32.99 -4.32
CA ALA A 884 -33.33 32.54 -5.67
C ALA A 884 -32.65 33.41 -6.75
N GLU A 885 -32.63 34.73 -6.56
CA GLU A 885 -32.00 35.68 -7.49
C GLU A 885 -30.48 35.53 -7.53
N ALA A 886 -29.82 35.42 -6.36
CA ALA A 886 -28.39 35.13 -6.27
C ALA A 886 -28.02 33.78 -6.91
N ALA A 887 -28.85 32.74 -6.75
CA ALA A 887 -28.63 31.45 -7.40
C ALA A 887 -28.75 31.53 -8.94
N ALA A 888 -29.67 32.35 -9.46
CA ALA A 888 -29.81 32.60 -10.89
C ALA A 888 -28.62 33.39 -11.46
N GLU A 889 -28.10 34.38 -10.74
CA GLU A 889 -26.93 35.15 -11.16
C GLU A 889 -25.65 34.29 -11.18
N ILE A 890 -25.42 33.48 -10.15
CA ILE A 890 -24.31 32.50 -10.11
C ILE A 890 -24.40 31.52 -11.29
N LEU A 891 -25.59 31.05 -11.64
CA LEU A 891 -25.78 30.17 -12.80
C LEU A 891 -25.43 30.89 -14.12
N ASN A 892 -25.83 32.15 -14.27
CA ASN A 892 -25.49 32.99 -15.42
C ASN A 892 -23.98 33.24 -15.53
N LEU A 893 -23.30 33.51 -14.41
CA LEU A 893 -21.84 33.68 -14.36
C LEU A 893 -21.10 32.39 -14.75
N GLN A 894 -21.56 31.21 -14.30
CA GLN A 894 -21.00 29.93 -14.72
C GLN A 894 -21.23 29.64 -16.21
N GLN A 895 -22.36 30.07 -16.78
CA GLN A 895 -22.61 29.96 -18.22
C GLN A 895 -21.72 30.92 -19.03
N LYS A 896 -21.56 32.17 -18.59
CA LYS A 896 -20.62 33.14 -19.20
C LYS A 896 -19.18 32.62 -19.17
N GLN A 897 -18.69 32.10 -18.04
CA GLN A 897 -17.35 31.50 -17.95
C GLN A 897 -17.18 30.27 -18.85
N LYS A 898 -18.21 29.43 -19.03
CA LYS A 898 -18.19 28.32 -20.01
C LYS A 898 -18.18 28.81 -21.46
N ALA A 899 -18.87 29.90 -21.77
CA ALA A 899 -18.82 30.52 -23.10
C ALA A 899 -17.44 31.15 -23.37
N GLN A 900 -16.87 31.84 -22.38
CA GLN A 900 -15.56 32.48 -22.46
C GLN A 900 -14.44 31.45 -22.68
N LYS A 901 -14.42 30.35 -21.91
CA LYS A 901 -13.48 29.23 -22.15
C LYS A 901 -13.68 28.52 -23.49
N ARG A 902 -14.89 28.51 -24.04
CA ARG A 902 -15.14 28.01 -25.41
C ARG A 902 -14.63 28.98 -26.48
N ALA A 903 -14.69 30.29 -26.24
CA ALA A 903 -14.09 31.29 -27.12
C ALA A 903 -12.55 31.23 -27.07
N GLU A 904 -11.93 31.14 -25.90
CA GLU A 904 -10.49 30.98 -25.72
C GLU A 904 -9.95 29.74 -26.46
N VAL A 905 -10.62 28.59 -26.32
CA VAL A 905 -10.27 27.36 -27.06
C VAL A 905 -10.45 27.52 -28.58
N LYS A 906 -11.40 28.33 -29.06
CA LYS A 906 -11.59 28.59 -30.49
C LYS A 906 -10.52 29.54 -31.05
N ILE A 907 -10.17 30.59 -30.31
CA ILE A 907 -9.07 31.51 -30.65
C ILE A 907 -7.73 30.76 -30.69
N SER A 908 -7.54 29.77 -29.82
CA SER A 908 -6.36 28.89 -29.80
C SER A 908 -6.29 27.88 -30.97
N ILE A 909 -7.35 27.79 -31.79
CA ILE A 909 -7.41 26.94 -32.99
C ILE A 909 -7.30 27.80 -34.26
N GLU A 910 -7.71 29.07 -34.20
CA GLU A 910 -7.69 30.03 -35.32
C GLU A 910 -6.39 30.85 -35.39
N THR A 911 -5.30 30.40 -34.75
CA THR A 911 -3.99 31.10 -34.67
C THR A 911 -2.79 30.22 -35.05
N VAL A 912 -2.87 29.57 -36.21
CA VAL A 912 -1.67 29.12 -36.96
C VAL A 912 -1.44 30.13 -38.09
N PRO A 913 -0.21 30.66 -38.30
CA PRO A 913 0.02 31.68 -39.31
C PRO A 913 0.03 31.08 -40.73
N ASP A 914 -1.02 31.36 -41.51
CA ASP A 914 -1.02 31.17 -42.96
C ASP A 914 0.06 32.06 -43.59
N ASN A 915 1.16 31.44 -44.05
CA ASN A 915 2.22 32.16 -44.74
C ASN A 915 2.90 31.32 -45.82
N TRP A 916 2.10 30.83 -46.79
CA TRP A 916 2.57 30.38 -48.10
C TRP A 916 1.45 30.60 -49.13
N SER A 917 1.52 31.73 -49.86
CA SER A 917 0.58 32.07 -50.93
C SER A 917 0.96 31.38 -52.26
N PRO A 918 -0.01 30.98 -53.09
CA PRO A 918 0.27 30.33 -54.38
C PRO A 918 0.56 31.36 -55.49
N SER A 919 1.39 30.98 -56.47
CA SER A 919 1.56 31.72 -57.72
C SER A 919 1.87 30.78 -58.90
N ASP A 920 0.87 30.63 -59.77
CA ASP A 920 0.99 30.56 -61.22
C ASP A 920 2.07 29.66 -61.90
N SER A 921 1.58 28.50 -62.37
CA SER A 921 1.28 28.27 -63.81
C SER A 921 2.08 27.25 -64.64
N HIS A 922 1.37 26.77 -65.67
CA HIS A 922 1.80 26.25 -66.99
C HIS A 922 2.60 24.93 -67.17
N ASP A 923 1.91 23.99 -67.84
CA ASP A 923 2.26 23.37 -69.14
C ASP A 923 2.71 21.90 -69.29
N THR A 924 2.08 21.26 -70.31
CA THR A 924 2.44 20.05 -71.08
C THR A 924 2.57 18.70 -70.34
N LEU A 925 1.99 17.56 -70.74
CA LEU A 925 1.63 16.88 -72.02
C LEU A 925 2.62 15.78 -72.47
N GLN A 926 2.02 14.63 -72.82
CA GLN A 926 2.42 13.63 -73.84
C GLN A 926 3.51 12.53 -73.59
N THR A 927 2.99 11.32 -73.32
CA THR A 927 3.18 10.04 -74.07
C THR A 927 4.46 9.18 -74.03
N SER A 928 4.19 7.86 -74.04
CA SER A 928 5.04 6.71 -74.47
C SER A 928 6.14 6.23 -73.51
N GLY A 929 6.49 4.93 -73.46
CA GLY A 929 5.80 3.76 -74.06
C GLY A 929 6.64 2.46 -74.12
N ARG A 930 5.97 1.30 -74.06
CA ARG A 930 6.51 -0.09 -74.12
C ARG A 930 7.37 -0.51 -72.90
N GLY A 931 7.54 -1.81 -72.61
CA GLY A 931 7.15 -3.00 -73.40
C GLY A 931 6.66 -4.21 -72.57
N THR A 932 6.31 -5.27 -73.28
CA THR A 932 5.64 -6.50 -72.80
C THR A 932 6.52 -7.73 -73.01
N MET A 933 6.40 -8.75 -72.14
CA MET A 933 6.24 -10.16 -72.55
C MET A 933 5.86 -11.10 -71.39
N GLU A 934 4.89 -11.95 -71.67
CA GLU A 934 4.78 -13.41 -71.38
C GLU A 934 5.09 -13.93 -69.95
N SER A 935 4.19 -14.58 -69.19
CA SER A 935 3.15 -15.61 -69.40
C SER A 935 3.67 -17.07 -69.48
N LEU A 936 3.14 -17.96 -68.61
CA LEU A 936 2.77 -19.37 -68.90
C LEU A 936 2.28 -20.11 -67.62
N THR A 937 1.21 -20.91 -67.76
CA THR A 937 0.83 -22.19 -67.09
C THR A 937 1.10 -22.40 -65.58
N ASP A 938 0.11 -22.65 -64.72
CA ASP A 938 -0.89 -23.76 -64.62
C ASP A 938 -0.40 -24.95 -63.75
N ASP A 939 -1.34 -25.59 -63.03
CA ASP A 939 -1.31 -26.88 -62.29
C ASP A 939 -0.04 -27.25 -61.45
N ASP A 940 -0.15 -27.68 -60.19
CA ASP A 940 -0.75 -28.98 -59.83
C ASP A 940 -1.23 -29.08 -58.35
N LYS A 941 -1.68 -30.29 -57.96
CA LYS A 941 -2.36 -30.66 -56.71
C LYS A 941 -1.42 -31.28 -55.64
N PRO A 942 -1.91 -31.56 -54.41
CA PRO A 942 -1.05 -31.86 -53.25
C PRO A 942 -0.65 -33.33 -53.11
N THR A 943 0.40 -33.58 -52.32
CA THR A 943 0.77 -34.91 -51.79
C THR A 943 1.03 -34.86 -50.29
N GLU A 944 0.62 -35.92 -49.58
CA GLU A 944 0.72 -36.02 -48.12
C GLU A 944 1.99 -36.77 -47.65
N SER A 945 2.31 -36.55 -46.37
CA SER A 945 2.78 -37.58 -45.42
C SER A 945 4.28 -37.93 -45.28
N CYS A 946 4.57 -38.47 -44.08
CA CYS A 946 5.66 -39.36 -43.67
C CYS A 946 7.10 -38.83 -43.46
N LYS A 947 7.38 -38.57 -42.18
CA LYS A 947 8.45 -39.19 -41.36
C LYS A 947 9.91 -39.10 -41.86
N MET A 948 10.69 -38.31 -41.14
CA MET A 948 11.55 -38.86 -40.07
C MET A 948 11.46 -37.99 -38.82
#